data_AF-A0A0I9SAD3-F1
#
_entry.id   AF-A0A0I9SAD3-F1
#
_cell.length_a   1.000
_cell.length_b   1.000
_cell.length_c   1.000
_cell.angle_alpha   90.00
_cell.angle_beta   90.00
_cell.angle_gamma   90.00
#
_symmetry.space_group_name_H-M   'P 1'
#
loop_
_entity.id
_entity.type
_entity.pdbx_description
1 polymer ?
#
loop_
_entity_poly.entity_id
_entity_poly.type
_entity_poly.pdbx_seq_one_letter_code
_entity_poly.pdbx_strand_id
1 'polypeptide(L)'
;MNKKLILSIFVLAGAPVLLSAAGEARLLRFPATNGKEIVFSYAGDLYKVPAAGGEAQRLTSHVGYEMFPRFSPDGKTIAFTGQYDGNTEVYTMPATGGEPLRVTYTATNSRDDLGDRMGPNNIVMTWTPDGQRIVYRNRISDGFSGKLFTVDKEGGLSEAIPLPEGGFCSYSPDGKQLAYNRVMREFRTWKYYKGGMADDIWVYNPNSKTVENITNNVAQDIFPMWIGDEIFFLSDRDRIMNIFVYNTKTKQTAKVTDFTEYDVKFPSASGNTIVFENGGYIYKMDAATRKAEKVNITLASDNIYARTDLKDGANYVTAASLSPDGARMVVTSRGEVFNLPVEKGVTKNITRSPGAHDRDAQWSPDGTQIAYISDATGETELYLQNAAGGEPMQLTHKNDTYIRGFKWSPDSKKIVYMDRKNRVNLLDVASGKVSLLLQDPMGVPGGVTFSPDSEWLTYTRMGKNEINVVYVYNIAEKKEYPVTDKWYNSSSPVFSADGKYLIFSSARDFNPTYGSLEWNHVYNNMYGVYIALLSKDTSSPFMQKDAEVAASNAAPKSGDKKPADKKEVADASLVKFDPDGITDRIVRLPLSPSYYGNFYSDGNKVYYWGRGGTKMYDLASQKEESIADGASMDVTYDGKKALFFKGRQIYVTNLPSGKTELTTPVNLSNMKITVDYPKEWAQIFDEAWRAYRDGFYQESMHGVDWKAIKEKYVVLLPYVKTRLDLNYIIGEMIGELNCGHAYVNPGETEQPKRINTGLLGAEITRDKSGFFRLEKIFPGASWSKELRSPLTEPGVDVKAGEYIVAIDGVPTNTVKDMYSLLVGKAEIPTEISLNAKPQLSGARKVVISPLANEYPLIHYNWVQDNIKKVDQASNGRIGYIYIPDMGPEGLNEFARYFYPQLDKEGLIIDDRANGGGNVSPMILERLSREPYRLTMGRGTSHVGTVPDAVQVGPKVCLINKYSASDGDLFPWGFRALGLGKLIGTRTWGGIVGISGSLPYMDGTDIRVPFFTSYDPKTGQWIIENHGVDPDILIDNDPVKEWNGEDQQLNRAIEEVMKQLQDRKPLAPVPAPRDFSK
;
A
#
# COMPACT_ATOMS: atom_id res chain seq x y z
N MET A 1 -90.62 -2.54 -34.80
CA MET A 1 -90.11 -2.30 -36.17
C MET A 1 -88.61 -2.03 -36.11
N ASN A 2 -87.87 -2.64 -37.02
CA ASN A 2 -86.69 -2.09 -37.71
C ASN A 2 -85.28 -2.08 -37.07
N LYS A 3 -84.44 -2.97 -37.65
CA LYS A 3 -83.14 -2.74 -38.31
C LYS A 3 -82.05 -1.94 -37.57
N LYS A 4 -80.91 -2.62 -37.32
CA LYS A 4 -79.55 -2.39 -37.88
C LYS A 4 -78.54 -3.33 -37.16
N LEU A 5 -77.98 -4.41 -37.76
CA LEU A 5 -76.84 -4.53 -38.70
C LEU A 5 -75.53 -3.86 -38.17
N ILE A 6 -74.31 -4.41 -38.12
CA ILE A 6 -73.59 -5.62 -38.63
C ILE A 6 -72.23 -5.76 -37.88
N LEU A 7 -71.68 -6.98 -37.91
CA LEU A 7 -70.25 -7.42 -37.94
C LEU A 7 -69.65 -8.06 -36.68
N SER A 8 -69.33 -9.35 -36.84
CA SER A 8 -68.64 -10.22 -35.90
C SER A 8 -67.12 -10.06 -35.95
N ILE A 9 -66.51 -10.09 -34.78
CA ILE A 9 -65.10 -9.86 -34.46
C ILE A 9 -64.30 -11.17 -34.51
N PHE A 10 -63.16 -11.17 -35.21
CA PHE A 10 -62.07 -12.14 -35.05
C PHE A 10 -60.90 -11.45 -34.34
N VAL A 11 -60.42 -12.07 -33.26
CA VAL A 11 -59.34 -11.60 -32.38
C VAL A 11 -57.98 -11.87 -33.02
N LEU A 12 -57.14 -10.84 -33.16
CA LEU A 12 -55.70 -10.96 -33.38
C LEU A 12 -54.97 -10.07 -32.37
N ALA A 13 -54.07 -10.69 -31.62
CA ALA A 13 -53.33 -10.12 -30.51
C ALA A 13 -52.35 -9.03 -30.96
N GLY A 14 -52.43 -7.85 -30.33
CA GLY A 14 -51.37 -6.84 -30.33
C GLY A 14 -50.77 -6.76 -28.93
N ALA A 15 -49.59 -7.35 -28.74
CA ALA A 15 -48.80 -7.12 -27.54
C ALA A 15 -48.21 -5.69 -27.58
N PRO A 16 -48.26 -4.91 -26.48
CA PRO A 16 -47.54 -3.65 -26.42
C PRO A 16 -46.06 -3.95 -26.23
N VAL A 17 -45.25 -3.68 -27.26
CA VAL A 17 -43.79 -3.65 -27.13
C VAL A 17 -43.44 -2.43 -26.30
N LEU A 18 -43.12 -2.65 -25.01
CA LEU A 18 -42.41 -1.68 -24.18
C LEU A 18 -40.99 -1.56 -24.73
N LEU A 19 -40.75 -0.59 -25.62
CA LEU A 19 -39.41 -0.10 -25.93
C LEU A 19 -38.87 0.59 -24.67
N SER A 20 -38.10 -0.15 -23.87
CA SER A 20 -37.22 0.42 -22.86
C SER A 20 -36.20 1.30 -23.60
N ALA A 21 -36.36 2.63 -23.54
CA ALA A 21 -35.33 3.54 -24.03
C ALA A 21 -34.02 3.26 -23.25
N ALA A 22 -32.93 2.98 -23.96
CA ALA A 22 -31.62 2.84 -23.32
C ALA A 22 -31.26 4.14 -22.61
N GLY A 23 -30.92 4.07 -21.31
CA GLY A 23 -30.51 5.23 -20.52
C GLY A 23 -29.19 5.83 -21.02
N GLU A 24 -28.98 7.12 -20.76
CA GLU A 24 -27.70 7.79 -21.04
C GLU A 24 -26.57 7.13 -20.24
N ALA A 25 -25.48 6.78 -20.91
CA ALA A 25 -24.32 6.14 -20.32
C ALA A 25 -23.43 7.16 -19.59
N ARG A 26 -22.78 6.73 -18.51
CA ARG A 26 -21.86 7.53 -17.69
C ARG A 26 -20.72 6.64 -17.18
N LEU A 27 -19.66 7.26 -16.66
CA LEU A 27 -18.35 6.66 -16.41
C LEU A 27 -17.68 6.16 -17.69
N LEU A 28 -17.78 6.97 -18.76
CA LEU A 28 -17.09 6.74 -20.03
C LEU A 28 -15.68 7.34 -19.93
N ARG A 29 -14.64 6.49 -20.03
CA ARG A 29 -13.25 6.84 -19.72
C ARG A 29 -12.36 6.85 -20.97
N PHE A 30 -11.24 7.57 -20.90
CA PHE A 30 -10.16 7.56 -21.91
C PHE A 30 -10.61 7.80 -23.37
N PRO A 31 -11.38 8.86 -23.68
CA PRO A 31 -11.90 9.08 -25.03
C PRO A 31 -10.80 9.45 -26.04
N ALA A 32 -10.96 8.98 -27.28
CA ALA A 32 -10.18 9.33 -28.46
C ALA A 32 -11.05 9.55 -29.69
N THR A 33 -10.65 10.42 -30.61
CA THR A 33 -11.42 10.76 -31.81
C THR A 33 -10.57 10.73 -33.08
N ASN A 34 -11.22 10.49 -34.22
CA ASN A 34 -10.70 10.72 -35.57
C ASN A 34 -11.40 11.94 -36.26
N GLY A 35 -12.12 12.76 -35.49
CA GLY A 35 -12.94 13.87 -35.95
C GLY A 35 -14.38 13.51 -36.34
N LYS A 36 -14.67 12.24 -36.64
CA LYS A 36 -16.02 11.75 -37.03
C LYS A 36 -16.62 10.77 -36.03
N GLU A 37 -15.78 9.99 -35.39
CA GLU A 37 -16.13 8.96 -34.41
C GLU A 37 -15.33 9.20 -33.12
N ILE A 38 -15.83 8.65 -32.03
CA ILE A 38 -15.20 8.64 -30.71
C ILE A 38 -15.09 7.19 -30.26
N VAL A 39 -13.89 6.78 -29.83
CA VAL A 39 -13.64 5.53 -29.13
C VAL A 39 -13.33 5.83 -27.67
N PHE A 40 -13.83 5.01 -26.75
CA PHE A 40 -13.64 5.20 -25.30
C PHE A 40 -13.70 3.85 -24.57
N SER A 41 -13.24 3.82 -23.33
CA SER A 41 -13.35 2.66 -22.44
C SER A 41 -14.61 2.76 -21.57
N TYR A 42 -15.34 1.65 -21.43
CA TYR A 42 -16.47 1.51 -20.52
C TYR A 42 -16.47 0.10 -19.94
N ALA A 43 -16.52 -0.01 -18.61
CA ALA A 43 -16.54 -1.28 -17.89
C ALA A 43 -15.40 -2.26 -18.25
N GLY A 44 -14.25 -1.74 -18.67
CA GLY A 44 -13.09 -2.54 -19.07
C GLY A 44 -12.92 -2.73 -20.57
N ASP A 45 -13.92 -2.44 -21.39
CA ASP A 45 -13.85 -2.66 -22.85
C ASP A 45 -13.87 -1.37 -23.66
N LEU A 46 -13.41 -1.43 -24.92
CA LEU A 46 -13.52 -0.33 -25.87
C LEU A 46 -14.88 -0.33 -26.57
N TYR A 47 -15.46 0.86 -26.66
CA TYR A 47 -16.69 1.17 -27.40
C TYR A 47 -16.43 2.30 -28.39
N LYS A 48 -17.22 2.35 -29.46
CA LYS A 48 -17.17 3.40 -30.48
C LYS A 48 -18.54 3.99 -30.76
N VAL A 49 -18.60 5.30 -30.97
CA VAL A 49 -19.84 6.05 -31.26
C VAL A 49 -19.56 7.16 -32.29
N PRO A 50 -20.53 7.58 -33.12
CA PRO A 50 -20.39 8.80 -33.91
C PRO A 50 -20.13 10.02 -33.02
N ALA A 51 -19.35 11.00 -33.49
CA ALA A 51 -19.10 12.25 -32.75
C ALA A 51 -20.36 13.11 -32.56
N ALA A 52 -21.46 12.78 -33.25
CA ALA A 52 -22.78 13.37 -33.01
C ALA A 52 -23.52 12.75 -31.80
N GLY A 53 -23.03 11.63 -31.26
CA GLY A 53 -23.70 10.82 -30.25
C GLY A 53 -24.54 9.68 -30.85
N GLY A 54 -25.31 9.01 -30.00
CA GLY A 54 -26.13 7.86 -30.33
C GLY A 54 -25.75 6.59 -29.58
N GLU A 55 -26.11 5.44 -30.13
CA GLU A 55 -25.80 4.14 -29.55
C GLU A 55 -24.34 3.74 -29.81
N ALA A 56 -23.62 3.39 -28.76
CA ALA A 56 -22.23 2.95 -28.86
C ALA A 56 -22.12 1.46 -29.21
N GLN A 57 -21.20 1.14 -30.12
CA GLN A 57 -20.85 -0.21 -30.52
C GLN A 57 -19.66 -0.72 -29.69
N ARG A 58 -19.80 -1.85 -29.01
CA ARG A 58 -18.67 -2.54 -28.35
C ARG A 58 -17.69 -3.08 -29.40
N LEU A 59 -16.39 -2.84 -29.19
CA LEU A 59 -15.31 -3.30 -30.07
C LEU A 59 -14.51 -4.46 -29.47
N THR A 60 -14.35 -4.50 -28.15
CA THR A 60 -13.57 -5.52 -27.44
C THR A 60 -14.39 -6.24 -26.38
N SER A 61 -13.97 -7.46 -26.02
CA SER A 61 -14.57 -8.25 -24.95
C SER A 61 -13.54 -9.24 -24.41
N HIS A 62 -12.90 -8.92 -23.29
CA HIS A 62 -11.92 -9.80 -22.65
C HIS A 62 -11.88 -9.60 -21.13
N VAL A 63 -11.21 -10.52 -20.42
CA VAL A 63 -10.91 -10.36 -19.00
C VAL A 63 -9.77 -9.35 -18.82
N GLY A 64 -9.95 -8.37 -17.92
CA GLY A 64 -9.01 -7.26 -17.76
C GLY A 64 -9.53 -6.01 -18.46
N TYR A 65 -8.60 -5.12 -18.83
CA TYR A 65 -8.95 -3.77 -19.29
C TYR A 65 -8.28 -3.41 -20.62
N GLU A 66 -9.09 -2.88 -21.53
CA GLU A 66 -8.66 -2.13 -22.71
C GLU A 66 -8.88 -0.62 -22.50
N MET A 67 -7.82 0.15 -22.70
CA MET A 67 -7.74 1.54 -22.29
C MET A 67 -6.81 2.35 -23.20
N PHE A 68 -6.85 3.67 -23.04
CA PHE A 68 -6.03 4.63 -23.81
C PHE A 68 -6.03 4.39 -25.34
N PRO A 69 -7.20 4.24 -25.98
CA PRO A 69 -7.25 4.06 -27.43
C PRO A 69 -6.76 5.32 -28.16
N ARG A 70 -6.17 5.13 -29.35
CA ARG A 70 -5.75 6.19 -30.28
C ARG A 70 -5.97 5.74 -31.72
N PHE A 71 -6.72 6.52 -32.48
CA PHE A 71 -6.84 6.31 -33.93
C PHE A 71 -5.50 6.61 -34.63
N SER A 72 -5.15 5.80 -35.63
CA SER A 72 -4.12 6.14 -36.61
C SER A 72 -4.49 7.43 -37.35
N PRO A 73 -3.52 8.16 -37.92
CA PRO A 73 -3.80 9.41 -38.64
C PRO A 73 -4.80 9.27 -39.80
N ASP A 74 -4.89 8.09 -40.42
CA ASP A 74 -5.86 7.79 -41.47
C ASP A 74 -7.23 7.31 -40.95
N GLY A 75 -7.37 7.17 -39.62
CA GLY A 75 -8.59 6.75 -38.93
C GLY A 75 -8.96 5.27 -39.07
N LYS A 76 -8.12 4.44 -39.70
CA LYS A 76 -8.46 3.04 -40.02
C LYS A 76 -8.07 2.02 -38.96
N THR A 77 -7.11 2.37 -38.10
CA THR A 77 -6.56 1.48 -37.06
C THR A 77 -6.69 2.14 -35.71
N ILE A 78 -6.94 1.36 -34.67
CA ILE A 78 -6.91 1.80 -33.27
C ILE A 78 -5.72 1.11 -32.61
N ALA A 79 -4.79 1.89 -32.06
CA ALA A 79 -3.81 1.41 -31.09
C ALA A 79 -4.37 1.63 -29.68
N PHE A 80 -4.14 0.69 -28.77
CA PHE A 80 -4.65 0.78 -27.41
C PHE A 80 -3.79 -0.05 -26.45
N THR A 81 -3.94 0.22 -25.15
CA THR A 81 -3.36 -0.58 -24.09
C THR A 81 -4.35 -1.68 -23.71
N GLY A 82 -3.90 -2.94 -23.67
CA GLY A 82 -4.75 -4.10 -23.36
C GLY A 82 -4.02 -5.18 -22.57
N GLN A 83 -4.75 -6.20 -22.10
CA GLN A 83 -4.23 -7.27 -21.23
C GLN A 83 -4.54 -8.70 -21.74
N TYR A 84 -4.75 -8.86 -23.06
CA TYR A 84 -5.15 -10.14 -23.66
C TYR A 84 -4.22 -11.30 -23.31
N ASP A 85 -2.91 -11.03 -23.24
CA ASP A 85 -1.87 -12.04 -23.04
C ASP A 85 -1.29 -12.01 -21.61
N GLY A 86 -2.07 -11.54 -20.64
CA GLY A 86 -1.73 -11.54 -19.22
C GLY A 86 -1.03 -10.27 -18.74
N ASN A 87 -0.12 -9.69 -19.53
CA ASN A 87 0.55 -8.44 -19.20
C ASN A 87 -0.13 -7.26 -19.90
N THR A 88 -0.03 -6.07 -19.31
CA THR A 88 -0.48 -4.83 -19.96
C THR A 88 0.47 -4.47 -21.10
N GLU A 89 0.00 -4.51 -22.34
CA GLU A 89 0.81 -4.31 -23.54
C GLU A 89 0.09 -3.41 -24.56
N VAL A 90 0.81 -3.01 -25.59
CA VAL A 90 0.23 -2.26 -26.71
C VAL A 90 -0.32 -3.23 -27.74
N TYR A 91 -1.55 -2.96 -28.18
CA TYR A 91 -2.27 -3.71 -29.21
C TYR A 91 -2.74 -2.79 -30.33
N THR A 92 -2.96 -3.35 -31.51
CA THR A 92 -3.64 -2.68 -32.62
C THR A 92 -4.83 -3.50 -33.12
N MET A 93 -5.85 -2.83 -33.64
CA MET A 93 -6.98 -3.48 -34.32
C MET A 93 -7.59 -2.55 -35.39
N PRO A 94 -8.33 -3.07 -36.38
CA PRO A 94 -9.11 -2.23 -37.28
C PRO A 94 -10.12 -1.35 -36.52
N ALA A 95 -10.36 -0.13 -36.97
CA ALA A 95 -11.32 0.81 -36.37
C ALA A 95 -12.79 0.32 -36.41
N THR A 96 -13.06 -0.71 -37.21
CA THR A 96 -14.35 -1.42 -37.27
C THR A 96 -14.47 -2.55 -36.25
N GLY A 97 -13.43 -2.81 -35.45
CA GLY A 97 -13.28 -4.02 -34.65
C GLY A 97 -12.59 -5.16 -35.42
N GLY A 98 -12.24 -6.22 -34.70
CA GLY A 98 -11.53 -7.38 -35.24
C GLY A 98 -10.59 -8.02 -34.21
N GLU A 99 -9.77 -8.97 -34.66
CA GLU A 99 -8.74 -9.60 -33.82
C GLU A 99 -7.64 -8.59 -33.44
N PRO A 100 -7.35 -8.37 -32.15
CA PRO A 100 -6.24 -7.54 -31.70
C PRO A 100 -4.89 -8.17 -32.03
N LEU A 101 -3.96 -7.36 -32.52
CA LEU A 101 -2.55 -7.72 -32.71
C LEU A 101 -1.71 -7.16 -31.56
N ARG A 102 -1.04 -8.01 -30.78
CA ARG A 102 -0.03 -7.59 -29.80
C ARG A 102 1.20 -7.05 -30.53
N VAL A 103 1.66 -5.85 -30.17
CA VAL A 103 2.81 -5.22 -30.83
C VAL A 103 4.03 -5.03 -29.91
N THR A 104 3.88 -5.16 -28.59
CA THR A 104 4.98 -5.05 -27.61
C THR A 104 5.13 -6.28 -26.72
N TYR A 105 6.37 -6.56 -26.30
CA TYR A 105 6.74 -7.59 -25.34
C TYR A 105 7.69 -7.00 -24.29
N THR A 106 7.13 -6.46 -23.22
CA THR A 106 7.88 -5.67 -22.23
C THR A 106 8.10 -6.42 -20.92
N ALA A 107 8.96 -5.84 -20.06
CA ALA A 107 9.19 -6.32 -18.71
C ALA A 107 7.89 -6.27 -17.88
N THR A 108 7.62 -7.35 -17.14
CA THR A 108 6.47 -7.41 -16.25
C THR A 108 6.76 -6.59 -14.99
N ASN A 109 5.98 -5.52 -14.79
CA ASN A 109 6.09 -4.64 -13.64
C ASN A 109 5.11 -5.11 -12.55
N SER A 110 5.52 -5.05 -11.27
CA SER A 110 4.66 -5.46 -10.16
C SER A 110 3.49 -4.48 -9.98
N ARG A 111 3.74 -3.18 -10.18
CA ARG A 111 2.76 -2.10 -10.09
C ARG A 111 2.19 -1.71 -11.45
N ASP A 112 1.49 -2.66 -12.06
CA ASP A 112 0.86 -2.54 -13.39
C ASP A 112 -0.67 -2.72 -13.30
N ASP A 113 -1.34 -1.78 -12.63
CA ASP A 113 -2.78 -1.83 -12.36
C ASP A 113 -3.41 -0.45 -12.58
N LEU A 114 -4.57 -0.41 -13.22
CA LEU A 114 -5.33 0.82 -13.46
C LEU A 114 -5.85 1.45 -12.15
N GLY A 115 -6.11 0.65 -11.12
CA GLY A 115 -6.49 1.08 -9.78
C GLY A 115 -5.32 1.49 -8.89
N ASP A 116 -4.06 1.22 -9.28
CA ASP A 116 -2.88 1.71 -8.57
C ASP A 116 -2.65 3.19 -8.89
N ARG A 117 -2.18 3.95 -7.90
CA ARG A 117 -1.89 5.39 -8.04
C ARG A 117 -0.79 5.74 -9.06
N MET A 118 0.00 4.78 -9.52
CA MET A 118 0.97 4.93 -10.62
C MET A 118 0.36 4.59 -11.99
N GLY A 119 -0.83 3.98 -12.00
CA GLY A 119 -1.53 3.54 -13.20
C GLY A 119 -0.88 2.35 -13.91
N PRO A 120 -1.39 2.00 -15.10
CA PRO A 120 -0.83 0.93 -15.91
C PRO A 120 0.58 1.28 -16.41
N ASN A 121 1.35 0.23 -16.68
CA ASN A 121 2.73 0.33 -17.09
C ASN A 121 2.86 0.89 -18.51
N ASN A 122 2.31 0.14 -19.48
CA ASN A 122 2.33 0.49 -20.90
C ASN A 122 1.11 1.32 -21.26
N ILE A 123 1.30 2.60 -21.58
CA ILE A 123 0.21 3.49 -21.98
C ILE A 123 0.44 4.00 -23.40
N VAL A 124 -0.51 3.73 -24.30
CA VAL A 124 -0.52 4.32 -25.65
C VAL A 124 -0.79 5.83 -25.56
N MET A 125 0.15 6.63 -26.06
CA MET A 125 0.11 8.09 -25.97
C MET A 125 -0.42 8.71 -27.25
N THR A 126 0.19 8.38 -28.40
CA THR A 126 -0.15 8.94 -29.71
C THR A 126 0.46 8.10 -30.85
N TRP A 127 0.21 8.50 -32.09
CA TRP A 127 0.86 7.97 -33.29
C TRP A 127 1.91 8.95 -33.81
N THR A 128 2.92 8.45 -34.52
CA THR A 128 3.73 9.32 -35.38
C THR A 128 2.86 9.90 -36.50
N PRO A 129 3.11 11.14 -36.97
CA PRO A 129 2.23 11.78 -37.96
C PRO A 129 2.12 11.04 -39.29
N ASP A 130 3.11 10.23 -39.64
CA ASP A 130 3.10 9.35 -40.82
C ASP A 130 2.28 8.05 -40.65
N GLY A 131 1.78 7.80 -39.44
CA GLY A 131 0.99 6.62 -39.08
C GLY A 131 1.77 5.30 -39.07
N GLN A 132 3.11 5.32 -39.11
CA GLN A 132 3.90 4.09 -39.13
C GLN A 132 4.22 3.55 -37.74
N ARG A 133 4.30 4.41 -36.72
CA ARG A 133 4.71 4.02 -35.37
C ARG A 133 3.76 4.54 -34.30
N ILE A 134 3.72 3.83 -33.19
CA ILE A 134 2.94 4.14 -32.00
C ILE A 134 3.90 4.61 -30.92
N VAL A 135 3.60 5.75 -30.31
CA VAL A 135 4.29 6.24 -29.12
C VAL A 135 3.57 5.72 -27.88
N TYR A 136 4.31 5.11 -26.97
CA TYR A 136 3.79 4.65 -25.69
C TYR A 136 4.76 4.95 -24.56
N ARG A 137 4.24 5.09 -23.33
CA ARG A 137 5.06 5.16 -22.12
C ARG A 137 5.25 3.76 -21.55
N ASN A 138 6.46 3.43 -21.10
CA ASN A 138 6.77 2.25 -20.31
C ASN A 138 7.53 2.62 -19.03
N ARG A 139 7.34 1.83 -17.97
CA ARG A 139 8.06 1.85 -16.69
C ARG A 139 8.70 0.50 -16.43
N ILE A 140 10.01 0.54 -16.18
CA ILE A 140 10.79 -0.65 -15.83
C ILE A 140 10.91 -0.85 -14.31
N SER A 141 10.45 0.10 -13.49
CA SER A 141 10.53 0.07 -12.04
C SER A 141 9.21 0.43 -11.36
N ASP A 142 9.14 0.22 -10.04
CA ASP A 142 8.00 0.61 -9.21
C ASP A 142 8.02 2.11 -8.80
N GLY A 143 9.01 2.88 -9.31
CA GLY A 143 9.22 4.30 -9.00
C GLY A 143 8.37 5.27 -9.83
N PHE A 144 8.70 6.56 -9.73
CA PHE A 144 7.90 7.66 -10.29
C PHE A 144 8.20 8.03 -11.75
N SER A 145 9.18 7.39 -12.39
CA SER A 145 9.59 7.72 -13.75
C SER A 145 9.05 6.73 -14.79
N GLY A 146 8.73 7.26 -15.97
CA GLY A 146 8.40 6.49 -17.17
C GLY A 146 9.14 7.08 -18.36
N LYS A 147 9.38 6.26 -19.39
CA LYS A 147 10.05 6.66 -20.63
C LYS A 147 9.13 6.49 -21.81
N LEU A 148 9.29 7.35 -22.82
CA LEU A 148 8.58 7.23 -24.09
C LEU A 148 9.35 6.32 -25.04
N PHE A 149 8.62 5.40 -25.65
CA PHE A 149 9.09 4.47 -26.66
C PHE A 149 8.26 4.59 -27.93
N THR A 150 8.85 4.20 -29.04
CA THR A 150 8.19 4.05 -30.33
C THR A 150 8.26 2.60 -30.80
N VAL A 151 7.13 2.05 -31.25
CA VAL A 151 7.04 0.71 -31.84
C VAL A 151 6.37 0.80 -33.20
N ASP A 152 6.80 -0.05 -34.13
CA ASP A 152 6.15 -0.21 -35.43
C ASP A 152 4.70 -0.70 -35.26
N LYS A 153 3.78 -0.23 -36.10
CA LYS A 153 2.35 -0.53 -35.96
C LYS A 153 2.01 -2.01 -36.13
N GLU A 154 2.89 -2.79 -36.75
CA GLU A 154 2.79 -4.25 -36.86
C GLU A 154 3.75 -4.99 -35.90
N GLY A 155 4.30 -4.30 -34.90
CA GLY A 155 5.14 -4.86 -33.85
C GLY A 155 6.64 -4.92 -34.17
N GLY A 156 7.43 -5.10 -33.11
CA GLY A 156 8.88 -5.20 -33.18
C GLY A 156 9.57 -4.62 -31.96
N LEU A 157 10.90 -4.72 -31.93
CA LEU A 157 11.69 -4.16 -30.83
C LEU A 157 11.47 -2.64 -30.74
N SER A 158 11.10 -2.17 -29.55
CA SER A 158 10.81 -0.76 -29.30
C SER A 158 12.07 0.09 -29.20
N GLU A 159 11.97 1.35 -29.63
CA GLU A 159 13.06 2.33 -29.54
C GLU A 159 12.66 3.47 -28.59
N ALA A 160 13.50 3.76 -27.60
CA ALA A 160 13.29 4.88 -26.71
C ALA A 160 13.42 6.22 -27.46
N ILE A 161 12.52 7.16 -27.19
CA ILE A 161 12.72 8.56 -27.58
C ILE A 161 13.89 9.10 -26.73
N PRO A 162 14.86 9.86 -27.29
CA PRO A 162 16.07 10.35 -26.60
C PRO A 162 15.82 11.38 -25.46
N LEU A 163 15.07 10.96 -24.44
CA LEU A 163 14.67 11.73 -23.27
C LEU A 163 14.70 10.80 -22.03
N PRO A 164 15.17 11.29 -20.87
CA PRO A 164 15.35 10.47 -19.66
C PRO A 164 14.01 10.05 -19.05
N GLU A 165 12.97 10.85 -19.27
CA GLU A 165 11.61 10.66 -18.78
C GLU A 165 10.60 11.22 -19.79
N GLY A 166 9.35 10.73 -19.74
CA GLY A 166 8.26 11.26 -20.55
C GLY A 166 6.91 10.59 -20.32
N GLY A 167 5.84 11.35 -20.59
CA GLY A 167 4.44 10.96 -20.43
C GLY A 167 3.58 11.40 -21.62
N PHE A 168 2.37 11.91 -21.37
CA PHE A 168 1.46 12.34 -22.42
C PHE A 168 2.11 13.36 -23.37
N CYS A 169 1.89 13.17 -24.67
CA CYS A 169 2.60 13.92 -25.69
C CYS A 169 1.77 14.11 -26.98
N SER A 170 2.14 15.11 -27.77
CA SER A 170 1.56 15.43 -29.07
C SER A 170 2.62 16.00 -30.01
N TYR A 171 2.67 15.48 -31.24
CA TYR A 171 3.52 16.03 -32.28
C TYR A 171 3.01 17.37 -32.78
N SER A 172 3.92 18.25 -33.21
CA SER A 172 3.58 19.43 -34.00
C SER A 172 2.89 19.03 -35.32
N PRO A 173 2.09 19.91 -35.93
CA PRO A 173 1.40 19.59 -37.19
C PRO A 173 2.30 19.16 -38.34
N ASP A 174 3.56 19.61 -38.35
CA ASP A 174 4.58 19.21 -39.34
C ASP A 174 5.40 17.97 -38.93
N GLY A 175 5.15 17.43 -37.74
CA GLY A 175 5.82 16.26 -37.17
C GLY A 175 7.26 16.47 -36.73
N LYS A 176 7.77 17.70 -36.73
CA LYS A 176 9.19 17.97 -36.44
C LYS A 176 9.50 18.18 -34.97
N GLN A 177 8.50 18.41 -34.13
CA GLN A 177 8.65 18.67 -32.70
C GLN A 177 7.63 17.86 -31.90
N LEU A 178 7.93 17.62 -30.63
CA LEU A 178 7.08 16.88 -29.70
C LEU A 178 6.82 17.71 -28.45
N ALA A 179 5.56 18.11 -28.23
CA ALA A 179 5.14 18.63 -26.93
C ALA A 179 4.90 17.44 -25.99
N TYR A 180 5.43 17.45 -24.77
CA TYR A 180 5.34 16.33 -23.84
C TYR A 180 5.38 16.76 -22.37
N ASN A 181 4.79 15.93 -21.53
CA ASN A 181 4.97 15.94 -20.08
C ASN A 181 6.19 15.09 -19.68
N ARG A 182 6.91 15.50 -18.63
CA ARG A 182 8.06 14.76 -18.08
C ARG A 182 7.65 13.81 -16.95
N VAL A 183 6.66 14.23 -16.15
CA VAL A 183 6.23 13.58 -14.92
C VAL A 183 4.88 12.89 -15.13
N MET A 184 4.65 11.78 -14.43
CA MET A 184 3.36 11.09 -14.42
C MET A 184 2.66 11.22 -13.06
N ARG A 185 1.38 11.60 -13.10
CA ARG A 185 0.55 11.86 -11.90
C ARG A 185 -0.94 11.64 -12.13
N GLU A 186 -1.37 11.31 -13.33
CA GLU A 186 -2.75 11.29 -13.80
C GLU A 186 -3.67 10.28 -13.05
N PHE A 187 -3.09 9.36 -12.28
CA PHE A 187 -3.80 8.39 -11.44
C PHE A 187 -3.72 8.70 -9.94
N ARG A 188 -3.04 9.78 -9.55
CA ARG A 188 -2.94 10.15 -8.13
C ARG A 188 -4.22 10.82 -7.64
N THR A 189 -4.60 10.45 -6.44
CA THR A 189 -5.77 10.91 -5.70
C THR A 189 -5.45 12.17 -4.90
N TRP A 190 -4.92 13.18 -5.58
CA TRP A 190 -4.50 14.45 -4.97
C TRP A 190 -4.71 15.61 -5.93
N LYS A 191 -5.84 16.31 -5.77
CA LYS A 191 -6.21 17.50 -6.56
C LYS A 191 -5.53 18.75 -6.02
N TYR A 192 -5.36 19.77 -6.87
CA TYR A 192 -4.81 21.08 -6.48
C TYR A 192 -3.36 21.01 -5.99
N TYR A 193 -2.61 20.07 -6.56
CA TYR A 193 -1.26 19.77 -6.13
C TYR A 193 -0.25 20.81 -6.63
N LYS A 194 0.66 21.23 -5.75
CA LYS A 194 1.67 22.27 -6.03
C LYS A 194 3.09 21.90 -5.61
N GLY A 195 3.31 20.63 -5.26
CA GLY A 195 4.65 20.12 -4.94
C GLY A 195 5.53 19.92 -6.19
N GLY A 196 6.75 19.41 -6.01
CA GLY A 196 7.77 19.34 -7.06
C GLY A 196 7.42 18.50 -8.29
N MET A 197 6.42 17.60 -8.20
CA MET A 197 5.93 16.83 -9.35
C MET A 197 4.83 17.55 -10.15
N ALA A 198 4.53 18.83 -9.87
CA ALA A 198 3.54 19.58 -10.62
C ALA A 198 4.17 19.86 -11.98
N ASP A 199 3.68 19.17 -13.01
CA ASP A 199 4.38 19.13 -14.29
C ASP A 199 4.04 20.31 -15.17
N ASP A 200 4.94 20.55 -16.11
CA ASP A 200 4.81 21.54 -17.17
C ASP A 200 4.73 20.87 -18.54
N ILE A 201 4.38 21.65 -19.56
CA ILE A 201 4.52 21.23 -20.95
C ILE A 201 5.91 21.62 -21.46
N TRP A 202 6.60 20.65 -22.05
CA TRP A 202 7.91 20.81 -22.66
C TRP A 202 7.84 20.56 -24.15
N VAL A 203 8.66 21.25 -24.94
CA VAL A 203 8.78 21.03 -26.39
C VAL A 203 10.16 20.48 -26.70
N TYR A 204 10.22 19.24 -27.17
CA TYR A 204 11.43 18.59 -27.68
C TYR A 204 11.57 18.78 -29.18
N ASN A 205 12.74 19.25 -29.61
CA ASN A 205 13.12 19.33 -31.02
C ASN A 205 14.27 18.33 -31.29
N PRO A 206 14.00 17.21 -31.97
CA PRO A 206 15.01 16.20 -32.28
C PRO A 206 16.11 16.68 -33.22
N ASN A 207 15.84 17.65 -34.12
CA ASN A 207 16.82 18.14 -35.08
C ASN A 207 17.88 19.01 -34.41
N SER A 208 17.46 19.96 -33.56
CA SER A 208 18.38 20.81 -32.79
C SER A 208 18.85 20.14 -31.49
N LYS A 209 18.24 19.03 -31.08
CA LYS A 209 18.48 18.35 -29.79
C LYS A 209 18.30 19.31 -28.61
N THR A 210 17.18 20.02 -28.58
CA THR A 210 16.86 21.00 -27.55
C THR A 210 15.50 20.73 -26.94
N VAL A 211 15.32 21.18 -25.69
CA VAL A 211 14.05 21.13 -24.95
C VAL A 211 13.74 22.51 -24.36
N GLU A 212 12.49 22.96 -24.46
CA GLU A 212 12.00 24.24 -23.91
C GLU A 212 10.77 23.98 -23.01
N ASN A 213 10.77 24.50 -21.77
CA ASN A 213 9.57 24.58 -20.94
C ASN A 213 8.72 25.77 -21.41
N ILE A 214 7.46 25.52 -21.77
CA ILE A 214 6.59 26.56 -22.33
C ILE A 214 5.50 27.06 -21.38
N THR A 215 5.28 26.41 -20.23
CA THR A 215 4.21 26.78 -19.30
C THR A 215 4.70 27.38 -17.99
N ASN A 216 5.77 26.83 -17.40
CA ASN A 216 6.39 27.27 -16.15
C ASN A 216 5.40 27.71 -15.07
N ASN A 217 4.56 26.78 -14.62
CA ASN A 217 3.46 27.02 -13.68
C ASN A 217 3.67 26.26 -12.36
N VAL A 218 3.13 26.78 -11.25
CA VAL A 218 3.16 26.09 -9.95
C VAL A 218 2.10 24.98 -9.86
N ALA A 219 1.04 25.12 -10.65
CA ALA A 219 -0.01 24.12 -10.81
C ALA A 219 0.34 23.19 -11.97
N GLN A 220 -0.38 22.08 -12.09
CA GLN A 220 -0.11 21.08 -13.11
C GLN A 220 -0.58 21.56 -14.48
N ASP A 221 0.25 21.40 -15.51
CA ASP A 221 -0.08 21.58 -16.92
C ASP A 221 0.21 20.29 -17.69
N ILE A 222 -0.84 19.56 -18.08
CA ILE A 222 -0.73 18.16 -18.55
C ILE A 222 -1.59 17.87 -19.78
N PHE A 223 -1.29 16.76 -20.48
CA PHE A 223 -1.96 16.32 -21.71
C PHE A 223 -1.89 17.32 -22.87
N PRO A 224 -0.70 17.63 -23.39
CA PRO A 224 -0.57 18.55 -24.52
C PRO A 224 -1.24 17.99 -25.78
N MET A 225 -1.93 18.87 -26.51
CA MET A 225 -2.60 18.61 -27.78
C MET A 225 -2.25 19.74 -28.75
N TRP A 226 -1.35 19.48 -29.70
CA TRP A 226 -0.82 20.51 -30.60
C TRP A 226 -1.69 20.60 -31.87
N ILE A 227 -2.37 21.74 -32.05
CA ILE A 227 -3.31 22.00 -33.14
C ILE A 227 -2.94 23.34 -33.79
N GLY A 228 -2.46 23.29 -35.04
CA GLY A 228 -1.99 24.48 -35.74
C GLY A 228 -0.84 25.17 -34.98
N ASP A 229 -1.00 26.47 -34.70
CA ASP A 229 -0.03 27.27 -33.93
C ASP A 229 -0.28 27.22 -32.41
N GLU A 230 -1.20 26.39 -31.94
CA GLU A 230 -1.63 26.34 -30.54
C GLU A 230 -1.38 24.96 -29.90
N ILE A 231 -1.06 24.95 -28.61
CA ILE A 231 -0.96 23.75 -27.78
C ILE A 231 -2.04 23.85 -26.71
N PHE A 232 -3.07 23.03 -26.81
CA PHE A 232 -4.10 22.87 -25.79
C PHE A 232 -3.62 21.89 -24.71
N PHE A 233 -4.02 22.09 -23.46
CA PHE A 233 -3.62 21.24 -22.33
C PHE A 233 -4.60 21.40 -21.17
N LEU A 234 -4.53 20.52 -20.17
CA LEU A 234 -5.28 20.66 -18.93
C LEU A 234 -4.48 21.37 -17.86
N SER A 235 -5.15 22.23 -17.07
CA SER A 235 -4.54 22.88 -15.92
C SER A 235 -5.52 23.03 -14.76
N ASP A 236 -5.02 22.84 -13.53
CA ASP A 236 -5.72 23.14 -12.27
C ASP A 236 -5.26 24.47 -11.65
N ARG A 237 -4.67 25.37 -12.45
CA ARG A 237 -4.17 26.69 -11.99
C ARG A 237 -5.24 27.57 -11.35
N ASP A 238 -6.50 27.36 -11.70
CA ASP A 238 -7.69 28.00 -11.14
C ASP A 238 -8.56 27.02 -10.36
N ARG A 239 -7.93 25.97 -9.80
CA ARG A 239 -8.50 24.90 -8.97
C ARG A 239 -9.02 23.71 -9.79
N ILE A 240 -10.08 23.84 -10.56
CA ILE A 240 -10.67 22.69 -11.27
C ILE A 240 -9.98 22.50 -12.62
N MET A 241 -9.58 21.27 -12.95
CA MET A 241 -8.92 20.97 -14.22
C MET A 241 -9.79 21.40 -15.39
N ASN A 242 -9.31 22.38 -16.14
CA ASN A 242 -9.95 22.91 -17.33
C ASN A 242 -8.97 22.91 -18.50
N ILE A 243 -9.50 23.09 -19.72
CA ILE A 243 -8.67 23.22 -20.90
C ILE A 243 -8.12 24.66 -20.95
N PHE A 244 -6.81 24.76 -21.15
CA PHE A 244 -6.05 25.97 -21.44
C PHE A 244 -5.36 25.82 -22.80
N VAL A 245 -4.87 26.93 -23.34
CA VAL A 245 -4.16 26.95 -24.61
C VAL A 245 -2.96 27.87 -24.54
N TYR A 246 -1.83 27.42 -25.07
CA TYR A 246 -0.61 28.20 -25.30
C TYR A 246 -0.42 28.43 -26.80
N ASN A 247 -0.24 29.69 -27.19
CA ASN A 247 0.01 30.04 -28.59
C ASN A 247 1.51 30.10 -28.86
N THR A 248 2.00 29.23 -29.73
CA THR A 248 3.44 29.04 -30.03
C THR A 248 4.12 30.24 -30.69
N LYS A 249 3.35 31.16 -31.30
CA LYS A 249 3.87 32.37 -31.95
C LYS A 249 3.94 33.55 -30.98
N THR A 250 2.87 33.79 -30.24
CA THR A 250 2.75 34.92 -29.30
C THR A 250 3.28 34.61 -27.90
N LYS A 251 3.48 33.33 -27.60
CA LYS A 251 3.84 32.80 -26.28
C LYS A 251 2.83 33.13 -25.17
N GLN A 252 1.57 33.36 -25.53
CA GLN A 252 0.50 33.67 -24.58
C GLN A 252 -0.30 32.43 -24.21
N THR A 253 -0.69 32.37 -22.93
CA THR A 253 -1.58 31.33 -22.39
C THR A 253 -2.95 31.90 -22.07
N ALA A 254 -4.02 31.18 -22.43
CA ALA A 254 -5.41 31.57 -22.15
C ALA A 254 -6.25 30.37 -21.68
N LYS A 255 -7.30 30.67 -20.90
CA LYS A 255 -8.32 29.69 -20.48
C LYS A 255 -9.29 29.42 -21.63
N VAL A 256 -9.73 28.17 -21.78
CA VAL A 256 -10.63 27.72 -22.87
C VAL A 256 -11.99 27.27 -22.33
N THR A 257 -12.01 26.40 -21.32
CA THR A 257 -13.26 25.91 -20.68
C THR A 257 -13.37 26.41 -19.24
N ASP A 258 -14.59 26.41 -18.68
CA ASP A 258 -14.87 26.86 -17.32
C ASP A 258 -15.85 25.91 -16.59
N PHE A 259 -15.51 24.62 -16.53
CA PHE A 259 -16.24 23.65 -15.72
C PHE A 259 -15.98 23.91 -14.23
N THR A 260 -17.04 23.89 -13.43
CA THR A 260 -17.01 24.25 -12.01
C THR A 260 -17.33 23.10 -11.06
N GLU A 261 -17.71 21.92 -11.58
CA GLU A 261 -18.14 20.79 -10.77
C GLU A 261 -17.09 19.67 -10.79
N TYR A 262 -16.78 19.11 -11.96
CA TYR A 262 -15.81 18.03 -12.11
C TYR A 262 -14.61 18.46 -12.95
N ASP A 263 -13.47 17.82 -12.72
CA ASP A 263 -12.27 17.96 -13.54
C ASP A 263 -12.52 17.49 -14.97
N VAL A 264 -11.99 18.23 -15.95
CA VAL A 264 -11.76 17.71 -17.30
C VAL A 264 -10.66 16.66 -17.24
N LYS A 265 -10.84 15.51 -17.90
CA LYS A 265 -9.91 14.39 -17.84
C LYS A 265 -9.66 13.71 -19.17
N PHE A 266 -8.44 13.17 -19.29
CA PHE A 266 -7.95 12.33 -20.40
C PHE A 266 -8.34 12.86 -21.79
N PRO A 267 -8.04 14.12 -22.12
CA PRO A 267 -8.41 14.68 -23.40
C PRO A 267 -7.57 14.05 -24.51
N SER A 268 -8.08 14.15 -25.73
CA SER A 268 -7.37 13.79 -26.95
C SER A 268 -7.89 14.63 -28.12
N ALA A 269 -7.07 14.74 -29.16
CA ALA A 269 -7.39 15.56 -30.32
C ALA A 269 -7.13 14.82 -31.64
N SER A 270 -7.92 15.15 -32.65
CA SER A 270 -7.64 14.81 -34.05
C SER A 270 -8.18 15.92 -34.96
N GLY A 271 -7.32 16.44 -35.82
CA GLY A 271 -7.60 17.66 -36.57
C GLY A 271 -7.94 18.81 -35.63
N ASN A 272 -9.12 19.42 -35.82
CA ASN A 272 -9.61 20.52 -34.98
C ASN A 272 -10.53 20.06 -33.83
N THR A 273 -10.78 18.75 -33.69
CA THR A 273 -11.71 18.21 -32.71
C THR A 273 -10.97 17.70 -31.49
N ILE A 274 -11.34 18.20 -30.32
CA ILE A 274 -10.89 17.73 -29.00
C ILE A 274 -12.04 16.98 -28.33
N VAL A 275 -11.77 15.82 -27.74
CA VAL A 275 -12.73 15.07 -26.90
C VAL A 275 -12.14 14.82 -25.52
N PHE A 276 -12.98 14.77 -24.49
CA PHE A 276 -12.55 14.62 -23.10
C PHE A 276 -13.67 14.10 -22.20
N GLU A 277 -13.28 13.60 -21.03
CA GLU A 277 -14.19 13.20 -19.96
C GLU A 277 -14.48 14.39 -19.03
N ASN A 278 -15.74 14.57 -18.62
CA ASN A 278 -16.12 15.45 -17.51
C ASN A 278 -17.30 14.86 -16.74
N GLY A 279 -17.12 14.60 -15.44
CA GLY A 279 -18.15 14.02 -14.58
C GLY A 279 -18.65 12.65 -15.05
N GLY A 280 -17.81 11.86 -15.74
CA GLY A 280 -18.15 10.57 -16.31
C GLY A 280 -18.88 10.62 -17.67
N TYR A 281 -19.10 11.81 -18.25
CA TYR A 281 -19.62 11.97 -19.61
C TYR A 281 -18.49 12.32 -20.59
N ILE A 282 -18.74 12.11 -21.88
CA ILE A 282 -17.85 12.56 -22.95
C ILE A 282 -18.35 13.89 -23.52
N TYR A 283 -17.43 14.83 -23.65
CA TYR A 283 -17.63 16.10 -24.34
C TYR A 283 -16.77 16.15 -25.60
N LYS A 284 -17.23 16.91 -26.58
CA LYS A 284 -16.46 17.32 -27.75
C LYS A 284 -16.32 18.83 -27.80
N MET A 285 -15.24 19.32 -28.38
CA MET A 285 -14.98 20.73 -28.60
C MET A 285 -14.27 20.91 -29.92
N ASP A 286 -14.67 21.92 -30.69
CA ASP A 286 -13.91 22.39 -31.83
C ASP A 286 -12.90 23.45 -31.37
N ALA A 287 -11.62 23.27 -31.69
CA ALA A 287 -10.53 24.10 -31.18
C ALA A 287 -10.56 25.55 -31.71
N ALA A 288 -11.21 25.80 -32.85
CA ALA A 288 -11.36 27.16 -33.38
C ALA A 288 -12.49 27.92 -32.69
N THR A 289 -13.63 27.27 -32.45
CA THR A 289 -14.79 27.88 -31.77
C THR A 289 -14.68 27.86 -30.25
N ARG A 290 -13.86 26.96 -29.69
CA ARG A 290 -13.60 26.80 -28.24
C ARG A 290 -14.86 26.50 -27.42
N LYS A 291 -15.89 25.92 -28.06
CA LYS A 291 -17.16 25.59 -27.43
C LYS A 291 -17.25 24.09 -27.16
N ALA A 292 -17.35 23.73 -25.88
CA ALA A 292 -17.56 22.34 -25.46
C ALA A 292 -19.06 21.96 -25.50
N GLU A 293 -19.35 20.75 -25.97
CA GLU A 293 -20.70 20.20 -26.07
C GLU A 293 -20.71 18.74 -25.58
N LYS A 294 -21.67 18.38 -24.72
CA LYS A 294 -21.85 17.00 -24.26
C LYS A 294 -22.27 16.12 -25.44
N VAL A 295 -21.64 14.96 -25.59
CA VAL A 295 -22.03 13.95 -26.56
C VAL A 295 -23.03 13.00 -25.89
N ASN A 296 -24.27 12.98 -26.37
CA ASN A 296 -25.29 12.07 -25.82
C ASN A 296 -24.99 10.64 -26.29
N ILE A 297 -24.59 9.77 -25.36
CA ILE A 297 -24.20 8.39 -25.65
C ILE A 297 -25.12 7.44 -24.88
N THR A 298 -25.66 6.46 -25.58
CA THR A 298 -26.40 5.33 -24.99
C THR A 298 -25.66 4.04 -25.29
N LEU A 299 -25.73 3.05 -24.42
CA LEU A 299 -25.20 1.71 -24.72
C LEU A 299 -26.02 0.64 -24.00
N ALA A 300 -26.08 -0.54 -24.60
CA ALA A 300 -26.61 -1.74 -23.98
C ALA A 300 -25.42 -2.66 -23.59
N SER A 301 -25.36 -3.06 -22.33
CA SER A 301 -24.34 -3.96 -21.82
C SER A 301 -24.97 -4.99 -20.88
N ASP A 302 -24.45 -6.22 -20.91
CA ASP A 302 -24.78 -7.30 -19.98
C ASP A 302 -24.10 -7.13 -18.61
N ASN A 303 -23.19 -6.15 -18.47
CA ASN A 303 -22.53 -5.72 -17.23
C ASN A 303 -21.92 -6.89 -16.43
N ILE A 304 -21.21 -7.79 -17.12
CA ILE A 304 -20.74 -9.08 -16.57
C ILE A 304 -20.07 -8.99 -15.19
N TYR A 305 -19.27 -7.95 -14.94
CA TYR A 305 -18.52 -7.76 -13.67
C TYR A 305 -19.34 -7.15 -12.53
N ALA A 306 -20.55 -6.65 -12.80
CA ALA A 306 -21.46 -6.09 -11.79
C ALA A 306 -22.66 -7.00 -11.53
N ARG A 307 -22.72 -8.17 -12.19
CA ARG A 307 -23.76 -9.17 -11.94
C ARG A 307 -23.52 -9.84 -10.59
N THR A 308 -24.61 -10.24 -9.95
CA THR A 308 -24.55 -11.05 -8.74
C THR A 308 -23.71 -12.31 -8.95
N ASP A 309 -22.78 -12.56 -8.03
CA ASP A 309 -21.89 -13.72 -8.04
C ASP A 309 -22.03 -14.51 -6.72
N LEU A 310 -21.69 -15.81 -6.75
CA LEU A 310 -21.65 -16.67 -5.58
C LEU A 310 -20.21 -16.95 -5.17
N LYS A 311 -19.74 -16.25 -4.14
CA LYS A 311 -18.37 -16.38 -3.63
C LYS A 311 -18.26 -17.46 -2.55
N ASP A 312 -17.07 -18.04 -2.43
CA ASP A 312 -16.72 -18.93 -1.33
C ASP A 312 -16.30 -18.13 -0.10
N GLY A 313 -17.15 -18.10 0.92
CA GLY A 313 -16.93 -17.37 2.16
C GLY A 313 -15.72 -17.86 2.96
N ALA A 314 -15.19 -19.07 2.71
CA ALA A 314 -13.95 -19.51 3.35
C ALA A 314 -12.75 -18.63 2.97
N ASN A 315 -12.82 -17.90 1.85
CA ASN A 315 -11.73 -17.07 1.36
C ASN A 315 -11.62 -15.67 2.01
N TYR A 316 -12.64 -15.25 2.76
CA TYR A 316 -12.75 -13.87 3.25
C TYR A 316 -12.97 -13.81 4.77
N VAL A 317 -12.58 -14.86 5.50
CA VAL A 317 -12.74 -14.92 6.95
C VAL A 317 -11.88 -13.86 7.64
N THR A 318 -12.52 -13.00 8.43
CA THR A 318 -11.85 -11.92 9.20
C THR A 318 -11.95 -12.10 10.71
N ALA A 319 -12.99 -12.80 11.19
CA ALA A 319 -13.16 -13.11 12.60
C ALA A 319 -13.89 -14.44 12.78
N ALA A 320 -13.63 -15.12 13.90
CA ALA A 320 -14.38 -16.30 14.31
C ALA A 320 -14.49 -16.34 15.85
N SER A 321 -15.59 -16.89 16.35
CA SER A 321 -15.86 -17.06 17.77
C SER A 321 -16.61 -18.36 18.01
N LEU A 322 -16.20 -19.13 19.01
CA LEU A 322 -16.75 -20.45 19.32
C LEU A 322 -17.93 -20.36 20.29
N SER A 323 -18.95 -21.21 20.12
CA SER A 323 -20.01 -21.36 21.13
C SER A 323 -19.44 -21.94 22.42
N PRO A 324 -20.03 -21.66 23.60
CA PRO A 324 -19.48 -22.13 24.88
C PRO A 324 -19.29 -23.65 24.97
N ASP A 325 -20.18 -24.43 24.35
CA ASP A 325 -20.09 -25.90 24.30
C ASP A 325 -19.12 -26.43 23.22
N GLY A 326 -18.62 -25.56 22.33
CA GLY A 326 -17.76 -25.91 21.21
C GLY A 326 -18.45 -26.63 20.06
N ALA A 327 -19.78 -26.72 20.04
CA ALA A 327 -20.52 -27.42 18.99
C ALA A 327 -20.70 -26.57 17.72
N ARG A 328 -20.71 -25.24 17.87
CA ARG A 328 -20.92 -24.29 16.78
C ARG A 328 -19.90 -23.16 16.83
N MET A 329 -19.76 -22.47 15.71
CA MET A 329 -18.89 -21.32 15.57
C MET A 329 -19.62 -20.25 14.77
N VAL A 330 -19.42 -18.99 15.18
CA VAL A 330 -19.78 -17.84 14.36
C VAL A 330 -18.53 -17.35 13.62
N VAL A 331 -18.66 -17.07 12.33
CA VAL A 331 -17.58 -16.59 11.47
C VAL A 331 -18.06 -15.34 10.73
N THR A 332 -17.26 -14.29 10.80
CA THR A 332 -17.40 -13.11 9.92
C THR A 332 -16.63 -13.36 8.64
N SER A 333 -17.29 -13.15 7.50
CA SER A 333 -16.65 -13.26 6.19
C SER A 333 -17.30 -12.34 5.17
N ARG A 334 -16.49 -11.50 4.48
CA ARG A 334 -16.94 -10.52 3.48
C ARG A 334 -18.19 -9.72 3.89
N GLY A 335 -18.18 -9.21 5.12
CA GLY A 335 -19.29 -8.45 5.72
C GLY A 335 -20.57 -9.21 6.02
N GLU A 336 -20.51 -10.53 6.07
CA GLU A 336 -21.62 -11.40 6.42
C GLU A 336 -21.28 -12.24 7.66
N VAL A 337 -22.30 -12.59 8.44
CA VAL A 337 -22.16 -13.41 9.65
C VAL A 337 -22.72 -14.81 9.42
N PHE A 338 -21.86 -15.82 9.60
CA PHE A 338 -22.20 -17.23 9.47
C PHE A 338 -22.21 -17.93 10.81
N ASN A 339 -23.28 -18.67 11.10
CA ASN A 339 -23.36 -19.61 12.22
C ASN A 339 -23.30 -21.05 11.67
N LEU A 340 -22.21 -21.77 11.92
CA LEU A 340 -21.93 -23.10 11.36
C LEU A 340 -21.56 -24.14 12.44
N PRO A 341 -21.80 -25.43 12.18
CA PRO A 341 -21.34 -26.50 13.07
C PRO A 341 -19.81 -26.65 13.01
N VAL A 342 -19.21 -27.05 14.13
CA VAL A 342 -17.80 -27.46 14.16
C VAL A 342 -17.58 -28.81 13.48
N GLU A 343 -18.50 -29.75 13.68
CA GLU A 343 -18.44 -31.10 13.08
C GLU A 343 -19.46 -31.30 11.95
N LYS A 344 -20.70 -31.66 12.28
CA LYS A 344 -21.78 -31.96 11.31
C LYS A 344 -23.01 -31.11 11.58
N GLY A 345 -23.67 -30.63 10.52
CA GLY A 345 -24.90 -29.87 10.61
C GLY A 345 -25.04 -28.82 9.51
N VAL A 346 -25.93 -27.86 9.73
CA VAL A 346 -26.28 -26.81 8.76
C VAL A 346 -25.49 -25.52 9.03
N THR A 347 -24.82 -25.01 8.00
CA THR A 347 -24.26 -23.65 7.94
C THR A 347 -25.38 -22.66 7.62
N LYS A 348 -25.51 -21.60 8.43
CA LYS A 348 -26.49 -20.53 8.24
C LYS A 348 -25.77 -19.20 8.06
N ASN A 349 -25.99 -18.49 6.96
CA ASN A 349 -25.77 -17.04 6.92
C ASN A 349 -26.97 -16.38 7.65
N ILE A 350 -26.71 -15.66 8.74
CA ILE A 350 -27.76 -15.11 9.61
C ILE A 350 -28.07 -13.63 9.34
N THR A 351 -27.24 -12.93 8.58
CA THR A 351 -27.40 -11.50 8.26
C THR A 351 -27.92 -11.25 6.84
N ARG A 352 -27.28 -11.82 5.81
CA ARG A 352 -27.66 -11.67 4.38
C ARG A 352 -27.86 -10.21 3.96
N SER A 353 -26.86 -9.40 4.24
CA SER A 353 -26.90 -7.94 4.25
C SER A 353 -25.90 -7.36 3.23
N PRO A 354 -26.07 -7.60 1.91
CA PRO A 354 -25.04 -7.27 0.91
C PRO A 354 -24.76 -5.77 0.72
N GLY A 355 -25.48 -4.88 1.41
CA GLY A 355 -25.24 -3.44 1.45
C GLY A 355 -24.80 -2.94 2.83
N ALA A 356 -24.39 -3.83 3.73
CA ALA A 356 -23.85 -3.52 5.04
C ALA A 356 -22.60 -4.38 5.29
N HIS A 357 -21.72 -3.87 6.13
CA HIS A 357 -20.50 -4.54 6.55
C HIS A 357 -20.67 -5.07 7.97
N ASP A 358 -21.18 -6.30 8.09
CA ASP A 358 -21.33 -6.98 9.37
C ASP A 358 -20.03 -7.67 9.77
N ARG A 359 -19.50 -7.36 10.95
CA ARG A 359 -18.18 -7.83 11.39
C ARG A 359 -18.00 -8.05 12.88
N ASP A 360 -16.85 -8.66 13.20
CA ASP A 360 -16.40 -8.98 14.56
C ASP A 360 -17.43 -9.78 15.37
N ALA A 361 -18.17 -10.68 14.70
CA ALA A 361 -19.24 -11.44 15.33
C ALA A 361 -18.73 -12.34 16.47
N GLN A 362 -19.41 -12.32 17.62
CA GLN A 362 -19.06 -13.08 18.82
C GLN A 362 -20.28 -13.75 19.45
N TRP A 363 -20.12 -14.99 19.91
CA TRP A 363 -21.11 -15.64 20.77
C TRP A 363 -21.17 -14.94 22.13
N SER A 364 -22.38 -14.82 22.68
CA SER A 364 -22.52 -14.53 24.11
C SER A 364 -21.98 -15.70 24.94
N PRO A 365 -21.37 -15.43 26.10
CA PRO A 365 -20.85 -16.48 26.98
C PRO A 365 -21.88 -17.53 27.44
N ASP A 366 -23.17 -17.18 27.47
CA ASP A 366 -24.27 -18.10 27.77
C ASP A 366 -24.74 -18.95 26.57
N GLY A 367 -24.23 -18.67 25.37
CA GLY A 367 -24.54 -19.40 24.14
C GLY A 367 -25.92 -19.12 23.53
N THR A 368 -26.64 -18.11 24.02
CA THR A 368 -28.01 -17.82 23.56
C THR A 368 -28.08 -16.74 22.48
N GLN A 369 -27.07 -15.89 22.37
CA GLN A 369 -27.04 -14.75 21.46
C GLN A 369 -25.74 -14.69 20.64
N ILE A 370 -25.80 -13.95 19.54
CA ILE A 370 -24.66 -13.56 18.72
C ILE A 370 -24.70 -12.04 18.60
N ALA A 371 -23.63 -11.35 19.01
CA ALA A 371 -23.45 -9.92 18.75
C ALA A 371 -22.49 -9.70 17.59
N TYR A 372 -22.67 -8.60 16.85
CA TYR A 372 -21.79 -8.17 15.77
C TYR A 372 -21.88 -6.66 15.59
N ILE A 373 -20.89 -6.08 14.91
CA ILE A 373 -20.93 -4.68 14.47
C ILE A 373 -21.52 -4.65 13.06
N SER A 374 -22.42 -3.72 12.78
CA SER A 374 -22.98 -3.49 11.44
C SER A 374 -23.06 -2.00 11.16
N ASP A 375 -22.86 -1.62 9.90
CA ASP A 375 -23.07 -0.25 9.43
C ASP A 375 -24.39 -0.06 8.65
N ALA A 376 -25.33 -1.00 8.75
CA ALA A 376 -26.61 -0.98 8.02
C ALA A 376 -27.46 0.31 8.24
N THR A 377 -27.20 1.06 9.32
CA THR A 377 -27.86 2.35 9.59
C THR A 377 -27.20 3.55 8.89
N GLY A 378 -26.04 3.34 8.28
CA GLY A 378 -25.12 4.38 7.81
C GLY A 378 -24.00 4.71 8.79
N GLU A 379 -24.08 4.30 10.06
CA GLU A 379 -23.01 4.39 11.07
C GLU A 379 -22.75 3.01 11.68
N THR A 380 -21.57 2.78 12.27
CA THR A 380 -21.25 1.50 12.92
C THR A 380 -21.99 1.35 14.24
N GLU A 381 -22.82 0.32 14.36
CA GLU A 381 -23.65 0.02 15.52
C GLU A 381 -23.48 -1.44 15.97
N LEU A 382 -23.73 -1.73 17.24
CA LEU A 382 -23.79 -3.09 17.77
C LEU A 382 -25.20 -3.66 17.56
N TYR A 383 -25.26 -4.87 17.05
CA TYR A 383 -26.47 -5.66 16.86
C TYR A 383 -26.39 -6.96 17.65
N LEU A 384 -27.56 -7.50 17.98
CA LEU A 384 -27.74 -8.76 18.69
C LEU A 384 -28.76 -9.62 17.96
N GLN A 385 -28.48 -10.91 17.80
CA GLN A 385 -29.42 -11.86 17.22
C GLN A 385 -29.43 -13.15 18.02
N ASN A 386 -30.62 -13.72 18.21
CA ASN A 386 -30.77 -15.00 18.90
C ASN A 386 -30.08 -16.10 18.09
N ALA A 387 -29.28 -16.93 18.75
CA ALA A 387 -28.52 -18.01 18.11
C ALA A 387 -29.40 -19.06 17.42
N ALA A 388 -30.64 -19.24 17.89
CA ALA A 388 -31.63 -20.12 17.26
C ALA A 388 -32.20 -19.54 15.95
N GLY A 389 -32.08 -18.22 15.76
CA GLY A 389 -32.65 -17.44 14.66
C GLY A 389 -33.69 -16.42 15.13
N GLY A 390 -34.09 -15.51 14.24
CA GLY A 390 -35.01 -14.41 14.53
C GLY A 390 -34.50 -13.09 13.95
N GLU A 391 -35.29 -12.03 14.10
CA GLU A 391 -34.91 -10.67 13.69
C GLU A 391 -33.79 -10.12 14.60
N PRO A 392 -32.83 -9.37 14.05
CA PRO A 392 -31.79 -8.74 14.83
C PRO A 392 -32.33 -7.54 15.63
N MET A 393 -31.75 -7.32 16.81
CA MET A 393 -31.98 -6.17 17.67
C MET A 393 -30.77 -5.24 17.60
N GLN A 394 -31.01 -3.99 17.20
CA GLN A 394 -29.99 -2.95 17.28
C GLN A 394 -29.82 -2.51 18.75
N LEU A 395 -28.59 -2.57 19.27
CA LEU A 395 -28.28 -2.23 20.67
C LEU A 395 -27.76 -0.80 20.84
N THR A 396 -27.06 -0.25 19.85
CA THR A 396 -26.56 1.13 19.86
C THR A 396 -27.16 1.93 18.73
N HIS A 397 -27.29 3.25 18.90
CA HIS A 397 -27.91 4.13 17.92
C HIS A 397 -27.15 5.45 17.79
N LYS A 398 -27.00 5.93 16.54
CA LYS A 398 -26.41 7.22 16.21
C LYS A 398 -24.99 7.38 16.75
N ASN A 399 -24.17 6.34 16.65
CA ASN A 399 -22.76 6.48 16.97
C ASN A 399 -22.13 7.58 16.11
N ASP A 400 -21.26 8.38 16.72
CA ASP A 400 -20.63 9.55 16.12
C ASP A 400 -19.21 9.29 15.59
N THR A 401 -18.77 8.02 15.61
CA THR A 401 -17.47 7.58 15.12
C THR A 401 -17.42 6.05 14.99
N TYR A 402 -16.47 5.54 14.21
CA TYR A 402 -16.24 4.11 13.97
C TYR A 402 -15.93 3.28 15.25
N ILE A 403 -16.72 2.22 15.50
CA ILE A 403 -16.44 1.20 16.53
C ILE A 403 -15.29 0.30 16.07
N ARG A 404 -14.20 0.22 16.84
CA ARG A 404 -13.02 -0.60 16.50
C ARG A 404 -13.19 -2.08 16.79
N GLY A 405 -13.95 -2.42 17.83
CA GLY A 405 -14.18 -3.80 18.28
C GLY A 405 -14.85 -3.82 19.65
N PHE A 406 -15.27 -5.00 20.11
CA PHE A 406 -15.98 -5.18 21.38
C PHE A 406 -15.65 -6.51 22.07
N LYS A 407 -15.98 -6.62 23.36
CA LYS A 407 -15.90 -7.85 24.16
C LYS A 407 -17.11 -8.00 25.08
N TRP A 408 -17.57 -9.24 25.24
CA TRP A 408 -18.62 -9.60 26.20
C TRP A 408 -18.07 -9.69 27.62
N SER A 409 -18.89 -9.28 28.60
CA SER A 409 -18.70 -9.69 29.99
C SER A 409 -19.04 -11.17 30.16
N PRO A 410 -18.29 -11.94 30.99
CA PRO A 410 -18.57 -13.36 31.22
C PRO A 410 -20.00 -13.71 31.65
N ASP A 411 -20.71 -12.79 32.32
CA ASP A 411 -22.11 -12.96 32.72
C ASP A 411 -23.14 -12.71 31.58
N SER A 412 -22.68 -12.39 30.37
CA SER A 412 -23.48 -12.05 29.18
C SER A 412 -24.37 -10.80 29.32
N LYS A 413 -24.21 -9.98 30.37
CA LYS A 413 -25.09 -8.81 30.61
C LYS A 413 -24.54 -7.51 30.03
N LYS A 414 -23.24 -7.42 29.78
CA LYS A 414 -22.58 -6.20 29.34
C LYS A 414 -21.67 -6.45 28.14
N ILE A 415 -21.47 -5.41 27.34
CA ILE A 415 -20.48 -5.36 26.28
C ILE A 415 -19.60 -4.13 26.50
N VAL A 416 -18.28 -4.31 26.43
CA VAL A 416 -17.34 -3.18 26.36
C VAL A 416 -16.89 -3.01 24.90
N TYR A 417 -16.86 -1.77 24.41
CA TYR A 417 -16.39 -1.47 23.06
C TYR A 417 -15.53 -0.21 23.00
N MET A 418 -14.62 -0.18 22.03
CA MET A 418 -13.72 0.94 21.78
C MET A 418 -14.00 1.56 20.43
N ASP A 419 -13.68 2.84 20.28
CA ASP A 419 -13.97 3.59 19.05
C ASP A 419 -12.82 4.51 18.61
N ARG A 420 -12.99 5.19 17.47
CA ARG A 420 -11.97 6.07 16.89
C ARG A 420 -11.71 7.35 17.68
N LYS A 421 -12.56 7.73 18.65
CA LYS A 421 -12.36 8.87 19.57
C LYS A 421 -11.60 8.48 20.84
N ASN A 422 -10.96 7.31 20.85
CA ASN A 422 -10.21 6.75 21.98
C ASN A 422 -11.07 6.55 23.25
N ARG A 423 -12.36 6.24 23.07
CA ARG A 423 -13.28 5.98 24.18
C ARG A 423 -13.34 4.49 24.52
N VAL A 424 -13.59 4.18 25.79
CA VAL A 424 -14.02 2.87 26.28
C VAL A 424 -15.46 3.03 26.77
N ASN A 425 -16.39 2.38 26.07
CA ASN A 425 -17.82 2.48 26.32
C ASN A 425 -18.34 1.15 26.88
N LEU A 426 -19.25 1.22 27.84
CA LEU A 426 -19.92 0.07 28.43
C LEU A 426 -21.41 0.09 28.07
N LEU A 427 -21.86 -0.95 27.40
CA LEU A 427 -23.24 -1.18 27.00
C LEU A 427 -23.89 -2.21 27.93
N ASP A 428 -25.02 -1.84 28.52
CA ASP A 428 -25.93 -2.79 29.16
C ASP A 428 -26.83 -3.44 28.10
N VAL A 429 -26.78 -4.76 27.98
CA VAL A 429 -27.39 -5.49 26.85
C VAL A 429 -28.91 -5.52 26.95
N ALA A 430 -29.46 -5.61 28.16
CA ALA A 430 -30.90 -5.70 28.36
C ALA A 430 -31.61 -4.36 28.10
N SER A 431 -31.00 -3.24 28.50
CA SER A 431 -31.59 -1.90 28.35
C SER A 431 -31.11 -1.14 27.11
N GLY A 432 -30.02 -1.55 26.47
CA GLY A 432 -29.37 -0.79 25.40
C GLY A 432 -28.63 0.47 25.88
N LYS A 433 -28.49 0.66 27.21
CA LYS A 433 -27.87 1.87 27.76
C LYS A 433 -26.35 1.84 27.61
N VAL A 434 -25.81 2.84 26.94
CA VAL A 434 -24.36 3.07 26.84
C VAL A 434 -23.88 4.05 27.90
N SER A 435 -22.76 3.74 28.56
CA SER A 435 -22.05 4.61 29.50
C SER A 435 -20.58 4.75 29.11
N LEU A 436 -20.07 5.97 29.03
CA LEU A 436 -18.63 6.23 28.86
C LEU A 436 -17.91 5.88 30.17
N LEU A 437 -16.92 4.98 30.10
CA LEU A 437 -16.06 4.65 31.24
C LEU A 437 -14.80 5.52 31.24
N LEU A 438 -14.16 5.66 30.08
CA LEU A 438 -12.89 6.35 29.92
C LEU A 438 -12.77 6.94 28.51
N GLN A 439 -12.12 8.09 28.39
CA GLN A 439 -11.61 8.60 27.11
C GLN A 439 -10.15 9.02 27.30
N ASP A 440 -9.25 8.50 26.47
CA ASP A 440 -7.81 8.77 26.61
C ASP A 440 -7.29 9.68 25.48
N PRO A 441 -6.77 10.88 25.80
CA PRO A 441 -6.23 11.79 24.80
C PRO A 441 -4.91 11.30 24.17
N MET A 442 -4.21 10.33 24.78
CA MET A 442 -2.93 9.81 24.26
C MET A 442 -3.12 8.70 23.22
N GLY A 443 -4.28 8.05 23.19
CA GLY A 443 -4.56 6.96 22.25
C GLY A 443 -5.58 5.97 22.81
N VAL A 444 -6.15 5.13 21.94
CA VAL A 444 -7.14 4.14 22.36
C VAL A 444 -6.53 3.13 23.34
N PRO A 445 -7.17 2.86 24.50
CA PRO A 445 -6.73 1.80 25.40
C PRO A 445 -6.70 0.44 24.68
N GLY A 446 -5.57 -0.25 24.76
CA GLY A 446 -5.34 -1.54 24.09
C GLY A 446 -5.74 -2.73 24.96
N GLY A 447 -6.18 -3.82 24.32
CA GLY A 447 -6.39 -5.11 24.99
C GLY A 447 -7.46 -5.12 26.08
N VAL A 448 -8.53 -4.34 25.93
CA VAL A 448 -9.60 -4.25 26.93
C VAL A 448 -10.31 -5.61 27.10
N THR A 449 -10.28 -6.17 28.31
CA THR A 449 -10.97 -7.43 28.65
C THR A 449 -11.61 -7.38 30.04
N PHE A 450 -12.63 -8.20 30.28
CA PHE A 450 -13.31 -8.32 31.57
C PHE A 450 -12.59 -9.29 32.52
N SER A 451 -12.75 -9.08 33.82
CA SER A 451 -12.51 -10.10 34.84
C SER A 451 -13.52 -11.25 34.75
N PRO A 452 -13.20 -12.45 35.29
CA PRO A 452 -14.12 -13.60 35.27
C PRO A 452 -15.46 -13.38 35.99
N ASP A 453 -15.54 -12.45 36.96
CA ASP A 453 -16.78 -12.07 37.65
C ASP A 453 -17.53 -10.89 36.99
N SER A 454 -17.04 -10.35 35.87
CA SER A 454 -17.66 -9.22 35.16
C SER A 454 -17.70 -7.89 35.93
N GLU A 455 -16.95 -7.74 37.03
CA GLU A 455 -16.91 -6.54 37.86
C GLU A 455 -15.75 -5.58 37.52
N TRP A 456 -14.71 -6.09 36.87
CA TRP A 456 -13.50 -5.35 36.53
C TRP A 456 -13.20 -5.41 35.04
N LEU A 457 -12.47 -4.40 34.56
CA LEU A 457 -11.79 -4.41 33.27
C LEU A 457 -10.28 -4.37 33.47
N THR A 458 -9.54 -4.89 32.50
CA THR A 458 -8.09 -4.67 32.37
C THR A 458 -7.78 -4.15 30.98
N TYR A 459 -6.77 -3.30 30.86
CA TYR A 459 -6.34 -2.71 29.60
C TYR A 459 -4.94 -2.09 29.72
N THR A 460 -4.37 -1.74 28.57
CA THR A 460 -3.10 -1.00 28.46
C THR A 460 -3.36 0.43 28.02
N ARG A 461 -2.67 1.40 28.65
CA ARG A 461 -2.69 2.81 28.25
C ARG A 461 -1.29 3.39 28.23
N MET A 462 -1.07 4.35 27.34
CA MET A 462 0.19 5.07 27.24
C MET A 462 0.26 6.19 28.29
N GLY A 463 1.30 6.16 29.12
CA GLY A 463 1.61 7.25 30.04
C GLY A 463 2.13 8.49 29.32
N LYS A 464 2.20 9.63 30.02
CA LYS A 464 2.77 10.89 29.48
C LYS A 464 4.25 10.79 29.07
N ASN A 465 4.96 9.77 29.56
CA ASN A 465 6.33 9.47 29.18
C ASN A 465 6.40 8.41 28.06
N GLU A 466 5.29 8.16 27.36
CA GLU A 466 5.16 7.21 26.25
C GLU A 466 5.40 5.73 26.63
N ILE A 467 5.44 5.43 27.92
CA ILE A 467 5.51 4.06 28.43
C ILE A 467 4.10 3.51 28.64
N ASN A 468 3.84 2.34 28.07
CA ASN A 468 2.59 1.62 28.24
C ASN A 468 2.49 0.99 29.64
N VAL A 469 1.35 1.23 30.30
CA VAL A 469 1.03 0.79 31.64
C VAL A 469 -0.21 -0.10 31.60
N VAL A 470 -0.18 -1.20 32.36
CA VAL A 470 -1.34 -2.07 32.58
C VAL A 470 -2.18 -1.54 33.74
N TYR A 471 -3.48 -1.45 33.53
CA TYR A 471 -4.46 -0.97 34.50
C TYR A 471 -5.51 -2.05 34.78
N VAL A 472 -6.09 -1.99 35.97
CA VAL A 472 -7.40 -2.58 36.27
C VAL A 472 -8.40 -1.47 36.61
N TYR A 473 -9.65 -1.65 36.20
CA TYR A 473 -10.73 -0.67 36.39
C TYR A 473 -11.91 -1.34 37.05
N ASN A 474 -12.32 -0.85 38.22
CA ASN A 474 -13.54 -1.28 38.87
C ASN A 474 -14.74 -0.59 38.22
N ILE A 475 -15.67 -1.37 37.67
CA ILE A 475 -16.80 -0.85 36.90
C ILE A 475 -17.79 -0.09 37.79
N ALA A 476 -18.10 -0.64 38.96
CA ALA A 476 -19.09 -0.08 39.88
C ALA A 476 -18.59 1.20 40.56
N GLU A 477 -17.35 1.18 41.05
CA GLU A 477 -16.70 2.33 41.68
C GLU A 477 -16.27 3.40 40.67
N LYS A 478 -16.22 3.06 39.38
CA LYS A 478 -15.67 3.89 38.30
C LYS A 478 -14.25 4.37 38.60
N LYS A 479 -13.42 3.45 39.07
CA LYS A 479 -12.09 3.77 39.57
C LYS A 479 -11.04 2.87 38.92
N GLU A 480 -9.99 3.51 38.41
CA GLU A 480 -8.85 2.82 37.81
C GLU A 480 -7.67 2.73 38.77
N TYR A 481 -6.89 1.67 38.62
CA TYR A 481 -5.69 1.39 39.40
C TYR A 481 -4.58 0.91 38.47
N PRO A 482 -3.40 1.53 38.48
CA PRO A 482 -2.25 1.02 37.75
C PRO A 482 -1.74 -0.27 38.42
N VAL A 483 -1.52 -1.31 37.61
CA VAL A 483 -0.89 -2.56 38.06
C VAL A 483 0.62 -2.49 37.89
N THR A 484 1.07 -1.87 36.80
CA THR A 484 2.49 -1.65 36.52
C THR A 484 2.89 -0.19 36.73
N ASP A 485 4.18 0.04 36.94
CA ASP A 485 4.78 1.37 36.98
C ASP A 485 5.05 1.92 35.55
N LYS A 486 5.68 3.10 35.47
CA LYS A 486 6.01 3.79 34.22
C LYS A 486 7.47 3.63 33.78
N TRP A 487 8.20 2.65 34.32
CA TRP A 487 9.60 2.40 33.97
C TRP A 487 9.77 1.45 32.79
N TYR A 488 8.78 0.60 32.52
CA TYR A 488 8.87 -0.45 31.51
C TYR A 488 7.57 -0.55 30.72
N ASN A 489 7.67 -0.72 29.41
CA ASN A 489 6.50 -0.99 28.57
C ASN A 489 5.85 -2.31 29.01
N SER A 490 4.56 -2.26 29.32
CA SER A 490 3.73 -3.42 29.67
C SER A 490 2.48 -3.47 28.81
N SER A 491 2.09 -4.65 28.33
CA SER A 491 0.98 -4.80 27.39
C SER A 491 0.27 -6.15 27.47
N SER A 492 -0.85 -6.26 26.75
CA SER A 492 -1.66 -7.48 26.58
C SER A 492 -2.14 -8.12 27.89
N PRO A 493 -2.79 -7.38 28.79
CA PRO A 493 -3.21 -7.94 30.07
C PRO A 493 -4.46 -8.82 29.96
N VAL A 494 -4.49 -9.93 30.72
CA VAL A 494 -5.67 -10.79 30.88
C VAL A 494 -5.78 -11.29 32.32
N PHE A 495 -7.00 -11.42 32.83
CA PHE A 495 -7.24 -12.08 34.13
C PHE A 495 -7.11 -13.59 33.99
N SER A 496 -6.63 -14.26 35.05
CA SER A 496 -6.81 -15.71 35.17
C SER A 496 -8.28 -16.05 35.47
N ALA A 497 -8.75 -17.19 34.98
CA ALA A 497 -10.13 -17.64 35.16
C ALA A 497 -10.52 -17.83 36.65
N ASP A 498 -9.55 -18.10 37.52
CA ASP A 498 -9.76 -18.21 38.97
C ASP A 498 -9.71 -16.86 39.72
N GLY A 499 -9.50 -15.75 39.01
CA GLY A 499 -9.52 -14.40 39.56
C GLY A 499 -8.31 -14.02 40.42
N LYS A 500 -7.26 -14.86 40.48
CA LYS A 500 -6.10 -14.62 41.35
C LYS A 500 -4.99 -13.82 40.70
N TYR A 501 -4.84 -13.92 39.39
CA TYR A 501 -3.72 -13.35 38.65
C TYR A 501 -4.17 -12.41 37.54
N LEU A 502 -3.32 -11.42 37.25
CA LEU A 502 -3.32 -10.70 35.99
C LEU A 502 -2.03 -11.03 35.23
N ILE A 503 -2.16 -11.62 34.05
CA ILE A 503 -1.05 -12.02 33.18
C ILE A 503 -0.82 -10.91 32.17
N PHE A 504 0.44 -10.53 31.93
CA PHE A 504 0.79 -9.52 30.94
C PHE A 504 2.23 -9.70 30.44
N SER A 505 2.54 -9.03 29.33
CA SER A 505 3.90 -8.94 28.78
C SER A 505 4.58 -7.66 29.28
N SER A 506 5.89 -7.69 29.59
CA SER A 506 6.62 -6.46 29.95
C SER A 506 8.09 -6.46 29.53
N ALA A 507 8.55 -5.34 28.99
CA ALA A 507 9.91 -5.10 28.49
C ALA A 507 10.90 -4.76 29.63
N ARG A 508 11.26 -5.75 30.46
CA ARG A 508 12.18 -5.56 31.60
C ARG A 508 13.53 -6.28 31.44
N ASP A 509 13.72 -7.06 30.38
CA ASP A 509 14.93 -7.84 30.15
C ASP A 509 15.96 -7.09 29.28
N PHE A 510 16.89 -6.38 29.93
CA PHE A 510 17.94 -5.61 29.26
C PHE A 510 19.10 -6.50 28.80
N ASN A 511 19.11 -6.83 27.51
CA ASN A 511 20.18 -7.63 26.88
C ASN A 511 20.76 -6.88 25.66
N PRO A 512 21.75 -5.99 25.85
CA PRO A 512 22.29 -5.20 24.76
C PRO A 512 23.10 -6.08 23.79
N THR A 513 22.96 -5.80 22.50
CA THR A 513 23.81 -6.38 21.44
C THR A 513 24.67 -5.27 20.87
N TYR A 514 25.99 -5.47 20.80
CA TYR A 514 26.90 -4.52 20.16
C TYR A 514 26.75 -4.56 18.64
N GLY A 515 26.70 -3.38 18.02
CA GLY A 515 26.63 -3.22 16.57
C GLY A 515 27.92 -3.65 15.87
N SER A 516 27.81 -4.18 14.65
CA SER A 516 28.98 -4.59 13.84
C SER A 516 29.55 -3.47 12.99
N LEU A 517 28.77 -2.41 12.70
CA LEU A 517 29.21 -1.29 11.88
C LEU A 517 29.89 -0.18 12.70
N GLU A 518 29.56 -0.10 13.98
CA GLU A 518 30.09 0.92 14.87
C GLU A 518 29.98 0.48 16.34
N TRP A 519 30.74 1.15 17.21
CA TRP A 519 30.65 0.99 18.65
C TRP A 519 29.35 1.62 19.20
N ASN A 520 28.25 0.88 19.04
CA ASN A 520 26.93 1.22 19.53
C ASN A 520 26.19 -0.05 19.98
N HIS A 521 25.01 0.09 20.58
CA HIS A 521 24.24 -1.04 21.10
C HIS A 521 22.76 -0.93 20.71
N VAL A 522 22.10 -2.09 20.63
CA VAL A 522 20.65 -2.20 20.41
C VAL A 522 20.05 -3.23 21.37
N TYR A 523 18.78 -3.03 21.72
CA TYR A 523 17.98 -3.98 22.50
C TYR A 523 16.92 -4.58 21.58
N ASN A 524 17.08 -5.84 21.20
CA ASN A 524 16.22 -6.47 20.17
C ASN A 524 14.96 -7.12 20.74
N ASN A 525 15.05 -7.74 21.92
CA ASN A 525 13.93 -8.43 22.59
C ASN A 525 14.05 -8.26 24.10
N MET A 526 13.16 -7.47 24.68
CA MET A 526 13.17 -7.16 26.13
C MET A 526 11.97 -7.75 26.88
N TYR A 527 10.99 -8.30 26.16
CA TYR A 527 9.72 -8.71 26.74
C TYR A 527 9.81 -10.09 27.41
N GLY A 528 9.21 -10.20 28.58
CA GLY A 528 8.93 -11.46 29.28
C GLY A 528 7.46 -11.54 29.68
N VAL A 529 7.04 -12.70 30.21
CA VAL A 529 5.69 -12.91 30.73
C VAL A 529 5.68 -12.75 32.25
N TYR A 530 4.73 -11.95 32.75
CA TYR A 530 4.61 -11.60 34.16
C TYR A 530 3.20 -11.90 34.66
N ILE A 531 3.11 -12.22 35.94
CA ILE A 531 1.84 -12.40 36.67
C ILE A 531 1.82 -11.44 37.86
N ALA A 532 0.77 -10.62 37.97
CA ALA A 532 0.50 -9.84 39.18
C ALA A 532 -0.46 -10.62 40.09
N LEU A 533 -0.10 -10.80 41.36
CA LEU A 533 -0.95 -11.43 42.36
C LEU A 533 -1.96 -10.39 42.89
N LEU A 534 -3.24 -10.53 42.54
CA LEU A 534 -4.25 -9.48 42.74
C LEU A 534 -4.56 -9.23 44.22
N SER A 535 -4.57 -10.27 45.04
CA SER A 535 -4.79 -10.19 46.49
C SER A 535 -3.47 -10.38 47.27
N LYS A 536 -3.36 -9.74 48.44
CA LYS A 536 -2.24 -9.96 49.38
C LYS A 536 -2.21 -11.39 49.94
N ASP A 537 -3.35 -12.08 49.91
CA ASP A 537 -3.50 -13.45 50.39
C ASP A 537 -3.13 -14.50 49.33
N THR A 538 -2.87 -14.08 48.08
CA THR A 538 -2.51 -14.97 46.99
C THR A 538 -1.04 -15.34 47.08
N SER A 539 -0.74 -16.61 47.39
CA SER A 539 0.63 -17.14 47.37
C SER A 539 1.24 -17.14 45.96
N SER A 540 2.54 -16.85 45.86
CA SER A 540 3.28 -17.00 44.61
C SER A 540 3.31 -18.47 44.16
N PRO A 541 3.09 -18.77 42.87
CA PRO A 541 3.24 -20.13 42.34
C PRO A 541 4.69 -20.65 42.39
N PHE A 542 5.67 -19.77 42.63
CA PHE A 542 7.09 -20.12 42.73
C PHE A 542 7.59 -20.29 44.17
N MET A 543 6.69 -20.36 45.17
CA MET A 543 7.10 -20.69 46.53
C MET A 543 7.78 -22.07 46.58
N GLN A 544 9.00 -22.13 47.10
CA GLN A 544 9.73 -23.38 47.31
C GLN A 544 9.02 -24.23 48.37
N LYS A 545 8.93 -25.54 48.14
CA LYS A 545 8.45 -26.53 49.11
C LYS A 545 9.63 -27.36 49.59
N ASP A 546 9.72 -27.59 50.90
CA ASP A 546 10.71 -28.51 51.47
C ASP A 546 10.37 -29.96 51.10
N ALA A 547 11.38 -30.81 50.94
CA ALA A 547 11.19 -32.21 50.58
C ALA A 547 10.75 -32.99 51.82
N GLU A 548 9.44 -33.24 51.95
CA GLU A 548 8.96 -34.17 52.96
C GLU A 548 9.43 -35.59 52.64
N VAL A 549 10.27 -36.15 53.52
CA VAL A 549 10.60 -37.57 53.52
C VAL A 549 9.32 -38.33 53.87
N ALA A 550 8.81 -39.15 52.95
CA ALA A 550 7.69 -40.03 53.20
C ALA A 550 8.07 -41.05 54.30
N ALA A 551 7.77 -40.72 55.55
CA ALA A 551 7.77 -41.68 56.63
C ALA A 551 6.56 -42.61 56.44
N SER A 552 6.82 -43.79 55.91
CA SER A 552 5.87 -44.88 55.82
C SER A 552 5.41 -45.28 57.23
N ASN A 553 4.21 -44.88 57.62
CA ASN A 553 3.43 -45.59 58.62
C ASN A 553 1.96 -45.56 58.22
N ALA A 554 1.57 -46.63 57.54
CA ALA A 554 0.18 -46.97 57.30
C ALA A 554 -0.49 -47.41 58.61
N ALA A 555 -1.66 -46.82 58.91
CA ALA A 555 -2.75 -47.52 59.57
C ALA A 555 -4.08 -46.95 59.06
N PRO A 556 -5.07 -47.80 58.71
CA PRO A 556 -6.25 -47.40 57.97
C PRO A 556 -7.32 -46.85 58.92
N LYS A 557 -8.05 -45.82 58.49
CA LYS A 557 -9.38 -45.52 59.07
C LYS A 557 -10.45 -45.36 58.00
N SER A 558 -11.52 -46.08 58.30
CA SER A 558 -12.79 -46.28 57.62
C SER A 558 -13.56 -45.00 57.34
N GLY A 559 -14.43 -45.08 56.33
CA GLY A 559 -15.20 -43.98 55.79
C GLY A 559 -16.32 -43.44 56.67
N ASP A 560 -16.81 -42.27 56.26
CA ASP A 560 -18.24 -42.04 56.08
C ASP A 560 -18.45 -40.82 55.18
N LYS A 561 -19.21 -41.02 54.09
CA LYS A 561 -19.75 -39.94 53.26
C LYS A 561 -21.01 -39.42 53.96
N LYS A 562 -20.99 -38.15 54.37
CA LYS A 562 -22.21 -37.36 54.60
C LYS A 562 -22.22 -36.16 53.64
N PRO A 563 -23.33 -35.90 52.93
CA PRO A 563 -23.44 -34.76 52.02
C PRO A 563 -23.53 -33.48 52.85
N ALA A 564 -22.68 -32.50 52.56
CA ALA A 564 -22.78 -31.17 53.15
C ALA A 564 -23.80 -30.35 52.36
N ASP A 565 -24.77 -29.84 53.12
CA ASP A 565 -25.85 -28.97 52.70
C ASP A 565 -25.38 -27.78 51.87
N LYS A 566 -26.13 -27.50 50.79
CA LYS A 566 -26.12 -26.21 50.09
C LYS A 566 -26.59 -25.13 51.06
N LYS A 567 -25.67 -24.34 51.60
CA LYS A 567 -25.94 -22.98 52.02
C LYS A 567 -25.60 -22.05 50.87
N GLU A 568 -26.61 -21.32 50.39
CA GLU A 568 -26.42 -20.10 49.62
C GLU A 568 -25.47 -19.18 50.40
N VAL A 569 -24.32 -18.87 49.79
CA VAL A 569 -23.42 -17.82 50.25
C VAL A 569 -23.68 -16.63 49.34
N ALA A 570 -24.05 -15.52 49.95
CA ALA A 570 -24.21 -14.22 49.29
C ALA A 570 -22.92 -13.83 48.53
N ASP A 571 -23.11 -13.14 47.40
CA ASP A 571 -22.10 -12.55 46.50
C ASP A 571 -20.83 -12.08 47.23
N ALA A 572 -19.75 -12.85 47.12
CA ALA A 572 -18.39 -12.36 47.31
C ALA A 572 -17.72 -12.31 45.93
N SER A 573 -17.22 -11.13 45.53
CA SER A 573 -16.45 -10.93 44.28
C SER A 573 -15.35 -11.99 44.15
N LEU A 574 -15.27 -12.67 43.01
CA LEU A 574 -14.25 -13.68 42.74
C LEU A 574 -12.87 -13.04 42.66
N VAL A 575 -12.78 -11.87 42.01
CA VAL A 575 -11.56 -11.07 41.95
C VAL A 575 -11.48 -10.20 43.20
N LYS A 576 -10.52 -10.53 44.05
CA LYS A 576 -10.08 -9.67 45.16
C LYS A 576 -8.84 -8.89 44.72
N PHE A 577 -8.99 -7.58 44.54
CA PHE A 577 -7.90 -6.69 44.16
C PHE A 577 -7.48 -5.79 45.33
N ASP A 578 -6.25 -5.97 45.80
CA ASP A 578 -5.60 -5.06 46.72
C ASP A 578 -4.68 -4.12 45.91
N PRO A 579 -4.88 -2.79 45.90
CA PRO A 579 -4.00 -1.89 45.15
C PRO A 579 -2.65 -1.66 45.83
N ASP A 580 -2.61 -1.69 47.17
CA ASP A 580 -1.40 -1.39 47.92
C ASP A 580 -0.31 -2.44 47.67
N GLY A 581 0.87 -2.01 47.24
CA GLY A 581 2.01 -2.88 46.96
C GLY A 581 1.76 -3.85 45.79
N ILE A 582 0.87 -3.51 44.84
CA ILE A 582 0.60 -4.38 43.69
C ILE A 582 1.85 -4.58 42.81
N THR A 583 2.70 -3.57 42.66
CA THR A 583 3.95 -3.65 41.91
C THR A 583 4.95 -4.61 42.55
N ASP A 584 4.93 -4.74 43.87
CA ASP A 584 5.80 -5.65 44.63
C ASP A 584 5.33 -7.11 44.54
N ARG A 585 4.11 -7.33 44.05
CA ARG A 585 3.47 -8.64 43.84
C ARG A 585 3.48 -9.09 42.39
N ILE A 586 4.36 -8.53 41.57
CA ILE A 586 4.59 -8.97 40.19
C ILE A 586 5.69 -10.03 40.16
N VAL A 587 5.39 -11.18 39.56
CA VAL A 587 6.32 -12.31 39.42
C VAL A 587 6.57 -12.60 37.94
N ARG A 588 7.83 -12.82 37.57
CA ARG A 588 8.26 -13.16 36.20
C ARG A 588 8.22 -14.68 35.99
N LEU A 589 7.66 -15.14 34.87
CA LEU A 589 7.81 -16.53 34.45
C LEU A 589 9.23 -16.77 33.91
N PRO A 590 9.88 -17.91 34.20
CA PRO A 590 11.26 -18.20 33.78
C PRO A 590 11.32 -18.59 32.29
N LEU A 591 10.97 -17.65 31.42
CA LEU A 591 10.99 -17.78 29.97
C LEU A 591 12.09 -16.90 29.37
N SER A 592 12.62 -17.30 28.20
CA SER A 592 13.60 -16.51 27.46
C SER A 592 12.98 -15.23 26.89
N PRO A 593 13.66 -14.08 26.91
CA PRO A 593 13.10 -12.85 26.36
C PRO A 593 12.67 -12.99 24.90
N SER A 594 11.45 -12.55 24.57
CA SER A 594 10.83 -12.66 23.25
C SER A 594 9.59 -11.75 23.19
N TYR A 595 9.01 -11.55 22.00
CA TYR A 595 7.65 -11.02 21.90
C TYR A 595 6.63 -12.06 22.41
N TYR A 596 5.70 -11.60 23.26
CA TYR A 596 4.65 -12.41 23.88
C TYR A 596 3.30 -11.69 23.80
N GLY A 597 2.23 -12.44 23.55
CA GLY A 597 0.85 -11.95 23.50
C GLY A 597 -0.15 -13.11 23.45
N ASN A 598 -1.42 -12.80 23.12
CA ASN A 598 -2.51 -13.81 23.01
C ASN A 598 -2.60 -14.72 24.24
N PHE A 599 -2.70 -14.10 25.42
CA PHE A 599 -2.66 -14.80 26.70
C PHE A 599 -4.03 -15.42 27.07
N TYR A 600 -3.98 -16.56 27.75
CA TYR A 600 -5.09 -17.14 28.48
C TYR A 600 -4.56 -17.87 29.73
N SER A 601 -5.29 -17.87 30.84
CA SER A 601 -4.91 -18.65 32.02
C SER A 601 -6.11 -19.21 32.76
N ASP A 602 -6.02 -20.49 33.12
CA ASP A 602 -7.00 -21.19 33.98
C ASP A 602 -6.67 -21.06 35.49
N GLY A 603 -5.63 -20.29 35.85
CA GLY A 603 -5.11 -20.17 37.21
C GLY A 603 -4.00 -21.17 37.57
N ASN A 604 -3.81 -22.23 36.79
CA ASN A 604 -2.71 -23.20 36.96
C ASN A 604 -1.72 -23.18 35.79
N LYS A 605 -2.19 -22.83 34.60
CA LYS A 605 -1.43 -22.79 33.34
C LYS A 605 -1.57 -21.41 32.71
N VAL A 606 -0.51 -20.96 32.05
CA VAL A 606 -0.48 -19.72 31.28
C VAL A 606 -0.20 -20.07 29.83
N TYR A 607 -1.19 -19.89 28.97
CA TYR A 607 -1.09 -20.05 27.54
C TYR A 607 -0.74 -18.72 26.89
N TYR A 608 0.07 -18.75 25.85
CA TYR A 608 0.50 -17.55 25.13
C TYR A 608 1.00 -17.87 23.74
N TRP A 609 0.98 -16.87 22.86
CA TRP A 609 1.72 -16.89 21.61
C TRP A 609 3.16 -16.43 21.82
N GLY A 610 4.11 -17.22 21.36
CA GLY A 610 5.54 -16.90 21.37
C GLY A 610 6.21 -17.29 20.07
N ARG A 611 7.55 -17.30 20.05
CA ARG A 611 8.31 -17.71 18.87
C ARG A 611 7.92 -19.13 18.43
N GLY A 612 7.33 -19.24 17.24
CA GLY A 612 6.99 -20.50 16.59
C GLY A 612 5.57 -21.02 16.79
N GLY A 613 4.73 -20.42 17.65
CA GLY A 613 3.34 -20.88 17.84
C GLY A 613 2.76 -20.62 19.23
N THR A 614 1.62 -21.25 19.51
CA THR A 614 1.02 -21.26 20.86
C THR A 614 1.78 -22.20 21.78
N LYS A 615 2.09 -21.71 22.98
CA LYS A 615 2.77 -22.44 24.05
C LYS A 615 1.98 -22.34 25.35
N MET A 616 2.35 -23.17 26.32
CA MET A 616 1.79 -23.18 27.67
C MET A 616 2.91 -23.30 28.70
N TYR A 617 2.79 -22.54 29.77
CA TYR A 617 3.64 -22.66 30.96
C TYR A 617 2.80 -23.14 32.13
N ASP A 618 3.15 -24.31 32.68
CA ASP A 618 2.44 -24.91 33.82
C ASP A 618 3.08 -24.40 35.12
N LEU A 619 2.31 -23.66 35.93
CA LEU A 619 2.81 -22.97 37.13
C LEU A 619 3.20 -23.94 38.24
N ALA A 620 2.59 -25.12 38.29
CA ALA A 620 2.84 -26.11 39.34
C ALA A 620 4.12 -26.91 39.08
N SER A 621 4.30 -27.38 37.84
CA SER A 621 5.49 -28.13 37.40
C SER A 621 6.64 -27.24 36.93
N GLN A 622 6.36 -25.95 36.70
CA GLN A 622 7.30 -24.94 36.21
C GLN A 622 7.92 -25.27 34.84
N LYS A 623 7.15 -25.92 33.96
CA LYS A 623 7.58 -26.35 32.62
C LYS A 623 6.87 -25.60 31.50
N GLU A 624 7.63 -25.25 30.48
CA GLU A 624 7.11 -24.77 29.18
C GLU A 624 6.84 -25.98 28.27
N GLU A 625 5.68 -26.01 27.61
CA GLU A 625 5.35 -26.96 26.56
C GLU A 625 4.88 -26.24 25.28
N SER A 626 5.25 -26.78 24.12
CA SER A 626 4.64 -26.37 22.85
C SER A 626 3.25 -26.97 22.74
N ILE A 627 2.24 -26.15 22.46
CA ILE A 627 0.86 -26.58 22.30
C ILE A 627 0.56 -26.80 20.81
N ALA A 628 0.76 -25.78 19.99
CA ALA A 628 0.45 -25.85 18.57
C ALA A 628 1.42 -25.00 17.75
N ASP A 629 2.21 -25.68 16.92
CA ASP A 629 3.23 -25.05 16.07
C ASP A 629 2.54 -24.22 14.95
N GLY A 630 2.90 -22.95 14.85
CA GLY A 630 2.40 -21.99 13.86
C GLY A 630 0.93 -21.58 14.00
N ALA A 631 0.25 -21.93 15.10
CA ALA A 631 -1.18 -21.66 15.28
C ALA A 631 -1.47 -20.78 16.50
N SER A 632 -2.24 -19.71 16.34
CA SER A 632 -2.70 -18.85 17.46
C SER A 632 -3.96 -19.45 18.07
N MET A 633 -4.26 -19.11 19.34
CA MET A 633 -5.33 -19.76 20.09
C MET A 633 -6.29 -18.75 20.71
N ASP A 634 -7.58 -19.04 20.65
CA ASP A 634 -8.61 -18.38 21.45
C ASP A 634 -9.32 -19.43 22.31
N VAL A 635 -9.87 -19.03 23.45
CA VAL A 635 -10.45 -19.96 24.44
C VAL A 635 -11.85 -19.51 24.82
N THR A 636 -12.77 -20.46 24.99
CA THR A 636 -14.12 -20.17 25.46
C THR A 636 -14.11 -19.59 26.86
N TYR A 637 -15.10 -18.76 27.20
CA TYR A 637 -15.23 -18.14 28.52
C TYR A 637 -15.27 -19.14 29.69
N ASP A 638 -15.74 -20.36 29.45
CA ASP A 638 -15.77 -21.44 30.45
C ASP A 638 -14.44 -22.20 30.57
N GLY A 639 -13.45 -21.88 29.73
CA GLY A 639 -12.11 -22.44 29.73
C GLY A 639 -12.00 -23.88 29.22
N LYS A 640 -13.03 -24.45 28.61
CA LYS A 640 -13.05 -25.87 28.25
C LYS A 640 -12.64 -26.17 26.81
N LYS A 641 -12.89 -25.24 25.89
CA LYS A 641 -12.65 -25.41 24.45
C LYS A 641 -11.66 -24.37 23.94
N ALA A 642 -10.88 -24.78 22.94
CA ALA A 642 -9.91 -23.93 22.27
C ALA A 642 -10.21 -23.88 20.77
N LEU A 643 -10.07 -22.69 20.20
CA LEU A 643 -10.12 -22.39 18.79
C LEU A 643 -8.71 -22.06 18.32
N PHE A 644 -8.21 -22.70 17.26
CA PHE A 644 -6.89 -22.43 16.70
C PHE A 644 -6.98 -21.90 15.28
N PHE A 645 -6.18 -20.87 15.00
CA PHE A 645 -5.98 -20.33 13.64
C PHE A 645 -4.58 -20.71 13.14
N LYS A 646 -4.51 -21.52 12.09
CA LYS A 646 -3.25 -21.93 11.44
C LYS A 646 -3.36 -21.74 9.94
N GLY A 647 -2.58 -20.79 9.40
CA GLY A 647 -2.75 -20.37 8.00
C GLY A 647 -4.16 -19.82 7.77
N ARG A 648 -4.88 -20.38 6.80
CA ARG A 648 -6.29 -20.03 6.49
C ARG A 648 -7.30 -21.02 7.08
N GLN A 649 -6.86 -21.91 7.96
CA GLN A 649 -7.68 -22.97 8.54
C GLN A 649 -7.95 -22.73 10.01
N ILE A 650 -9.12 -23.19 10.44
CA ILE A 650 -9.62 -23.06 11.80
C ILE A 650 -9.80 -24.46 12.37
N TYR A 651 -9.39 -24.68 13.62
CA TYR A 651 -9.49 -25.96 14.32
C TYR A 651 -10.11 -25.75 15.69
N VAL A 652 -10.82 -26.77 16.17
CA VAL A 652 -11.45 -26.74 17.49
C VAL A 652 -11.05 -27.98 18.26
N THR A 653 -10.61 -27.80 19.49
CA THR A 653 -10.27 -28.89 20.41
C THR A 653 -10.82 -28.61 21.81
N ASN A 654 -10.75 -29.59 22.70
CA ASN A 654 -10.72 -29.28 24.14
C ASN A 654 -9.45 -28.48 24.43
N LEU A 655 -9.46 -27.62 25.45
CA LEU A 655 -8.26 -26.89 25.88
C LEU A 655 -7.13 -27.90 26.17
N PRO A 656 -6.04 -27.91 25.37
CA PRO A 656 -5.02 -28.93 25.50
C PRO A 656 -4.09 -28.62 26.68
N SER A 657 -3.63 -29.66 27.37
CA SER A 657 -2.64 -29.54 28.45
C SER A 657 -1.21 -29.90 28.02
N GLY A 658 -1.00 -30.16 26.72
CA GLY A 658 0.28 -30.48 26.10
C GLY A 658 0.15 -30.41 24.57
N LYS A 659 1.18 -30.85 23.84
CA LYS A 659 1.20 -30.75 22.36
C LYS A 659 -0.05 -31.36 21.73
N THR A 660 -0.69 -30.60 20.84
CA THR A 660 -1.86 -31.03 20.08
C THR A 660 -1.60 -30.97 18.57
N GLU A 661 -2.06 -32.00 17.86
CA GLU A 661 -1.96 -32.07 16.41
C GLU A 661 -3.24 -31.54 15.77
N LEU A 662 -3.13 -30.45 15.01
CA LEU A 662 -4.24 -29.81 14.32
C LEU A 662 -4.51 -30.51 12.98
N THR A 663 -5.20 -31.65 13.03
CA THR A 663 -5.38 -32.54 11.87
C THR A 663 -6.69 -32.34 11.11
N THR A 664 -7.78 -31.99 11.81
CA THR A 664 -9.12 -31.88 11.21
C THR A 664 -9.63 -30.45 11.30
N PRO A 665 -9.53 -29.65 10.23
CA PRO A 665 -10.04 -28.28 10.22
C PRO A 665 -11.57 -28.27 10.17
N VAL A 666 -12.17 -27.21 10.72
CA VAL A 666 -13.61 -26.94 10.58
C VAL A 666 -13.95 -26.75 9.10
N ASN A 667 -15.03 -27.40 8.65
CA ASN A 667 -15.44 -27.32 7.26
C ASN A 667 -16.13 -25.98 6.95
N LEU A 668 -15.42 -25.09 6.27
CA LEU A 668 -15.92 -23.78 5.85
C LEU A 668 -16.54 -23.77 4.43
N SER A 669 -16.46 -24.89 3.68
CA SER A 669 -16.84 -24.92 2.25
C SER A 669 -18.31 -24.64 1.96
N ASN A 670 -19.19 -24.77 2.97
CA ASN A 670 -20.61 -24.47 2.88
C ASN A 670 -20.94 -22.98 3.12
N MET A 671 -19.94 -22.15 3.43
CA MET A 671 -20.12 -20.70 3.49
C MET A 671 -20.16 -20.16 2.06
N LYS A 672 -21.36 -19.88 1.55
CA LYS A 672 -21.56 -19.25 0.25
C LYS A 672 -22.16 -17.87 0.44
N ILE A 673 -21.58 -16.88 -0.23
CA ILE A 673 -21.98 -15.47 -0.16
C ILE A 673 -22.50 -15.07 -1.53
N THR A 674 -23.75 -14.62 -1.57
CA THR A 674 -24.34 -14.03 -2.77
C THR A 674 -24.01 -12.54 -2.78
N VAL A 675 -23.02 -12.15 -3.58
CA VAL A 675 -22.55 -10.76 -3.64
C VAL A 675 -23.47 -9.96 -4.56
N ASP A 676 -24.01 -8.85 -4.07
CA ASP A 676 -24.77 -7.87 -4.85
C ASP A 676 -23.90 -6.61 -5.03
N TYR A 677 -23.07 -6.61 -6.08
CA TYR A 677 -22.05 -5.57 -6.28
C TYR A 677 -22.58 -4.13 -6.24
N PRO A 678 -23.72 -3.77 -6.87
CA PRO A 678 -24.30 -2.43 -6.71
C PRO A 678 -24.53 -2.00 -5.25
N LYS A 679 -24.92 -2.92 -4.36
CA LYS A 679 -25.08 -2.63 -2.93
C LYS A 679 -23.76 -2.64 -2.18
N GLU A 680 -22.91 -3.62 -2.44
CA GLU A 680 -21.61 -3.77 -1.79
C GLU A 680 -20.70 -2.56 -2.10
N TRP A 681 -20.63 -2.14 -3.37
CA TRP A 681 -19.84 -1.00 -3.79
C TRP A 681 -20.36 0.33 -3.24
N ALA A 682 -21.68 0.48 -3.10
CA ALA A 682 -22.26 1.63 -2.43
C ALA A 682 -21.89 1.68 -0.95
N GLN A 683 -21.89 0.53 -0.26
CA GLN A 683 -21.43 0.43 1.12
C GLN A 683 -19.94 0.79 1.24
N ILE A 684 -19.08 0.25 0.36
CA ILE A 684 -17.63 0.50 0.42
C ILE A 684 -17.33 1.98 0.20
N PHE A 685 -18.03 2.64 -0.74
CA PHE A 685 -17.93 4.09 -0.95
C PHE A 685 -18.31 4.88 0.31
N ASP A 686 -19.41 4.48 0.96
CA ASP A 686 -19.89 5.12 2.18
C ASP A 686 -18.94 4.91 3.37
N GLU A 687 -18.37 3.72 3.51
CA GLU A 687 -17.36 3.42 4.53
C GLU A 687 -16.06 4.18 4.27
N ALA A 688 -15.63 4.30 3.01
CA ALA A 688 -14.50 5.14 2.63
C ALA A 688 -14.70 6.60 3.05
N TRP A 689 -15.89 7.15 2.79
CA TRP A 689 -16.24 8.51 3.21
C TRP A 689 -16.17 8.69 4.73
N ARG A 690 -16.73 7.74 5.51
CA ARG A 690 -16.68 7.77 6.98
C ARG A 690 -15.25 7.59 7.52
N ALA A 691 -14.44 6.75 6.90
CA ALA A 691 -13.07 6.51 7.31
C ALA A 691 -12.23 7.79 7.29
N TYR A 692 -12.44 8.64 6.29
CA TYR A 692 -11.82 9.98 6.22
C TYR A 692 -12.43 10.94 7.24
N ARG A 693 -13.77 11.01 7.35
CA ARG A 693 -14.44 11.85 8.36
C ARG A 693 -13.91 11.59 9.78
N ASP A 694 -13.72 10.32 10.12
CA ASP A 694 -13.36 9.87 11.47
C ASP A 694 -11.85 9.73 11.70
N GLY A 695 -11.04 9.92 10.65
CA GLY A 695 -9.61 9.58 10.68
C GLY A 695 -8.69 10.62 10.07
N PHE A 696 -9.20 11.63 9.38
CA PHE A 696 -8.35 12.67 8.81
C PHE A 696 -7.72 13.50 9.93
N TYR A 697 -6.43 13.83 9.78
CA TYR A 697 -5.62 14.46 10.84
C TYR A 697 -6.17 15.80 11.36
N GLN A 698 -6.99 16.49 10.57
CA GLN A 698 -7.72 17.69 10.98
C GLN A 698 -9.23 17.48 10.80
N GLU A 699 -10.00 17.58 11.89
CA GLU A 699 -11.47 17.50 11.84
C GLU A 699 -12.11 18.55 10.91
N SER A 700 -11.41 19.66 10.63
CA SER A 700 -11.85 20.70 9.69
C SER A 700 -11.83 20.26 8.22
N MET A 701 -11.20 19.13 7.88
CA MET A 701 -11.10 18.60 6.52
C MET A 701 -10.50 19.63 5.52
N HIS A 702 -9.53 20.44 5.96
CA HIS A 702 -8.99 21.58 5.21
C HIS A 702 -10.04 22.62 4.77
N GLY A 703 -11.16 22.71 5.49
CA GLY A 703 -12.28 23.60 5.18
C GLY A 703 -13.23 23.08 4.10
N VAL A 704 -13.08 21.83 3.66
CA VAL A 704 -13.97 21.19 2.70
C VAL A 704 -15.27 20.74 3.39
N ASP A 705 -16.42 21.05 2.80
CA ASP A 705 -17.70 20.47 3.23
C ASP A 705 -17.75 19.00 2.80
N TRP A 706 -17.32 18.12 3.71
CA TRP A 706 -17.19 16.70 3.43
C TRP A 706 -18.52 16.03 3.08
N LYS A 707 -19.65 16.53 3.61
CA LYS A 707 -20.98 16.00 3.24
C LYS A 707 -21.35 16.37 1.82
N ALA A 708 -21.12 17.61 1.42
CA ALA A 708 -21.33 18.05 0.03
C ALA A 708 -20.43 17.28 -0.95
N ILE A 709 -19.20 16.93 -0.56
CA ILE A 709 -18.32 16.08 -1.38
C ILE A 709 -18.90 14.66 -1.56
N LYS A 710 -19.52 14.06 -0.54
CA LYS A 710 -20.23 12.79 -0.70
C LYS A 710 -21.34 12.92 -1.75
N GLU A 711 -22.19 13.93 -1.61
CA GLU A 711 -23.33 14.18 -2.51
C GLU A 711 -22.87 14.39 -3.96
N LYS A 712 -21.74 15.07 -4.16
CA LYS A 712 -21.13 15.28 -5.48
C LYS A 712 -20.73 13.97 -6.18
N TYR A 713 -20.24 12.97 -5.46
CA TYR A 713 -19.71 11.74 -6.08
C TYR A 713 -20.66 10.54 -6.01
N VAL A 714 -21.60 10.52 -5.07
CA VAL A 714 -22.58 9.42 -4.93
C VAL A 714 -23.44 9.24 -6.18
N VAL A 715 -23.67 10.30 -6.95
CA VAL A 715 -24.43 10.29 -8.22
C VAL A 715 -23.79 9.42 -9.31
N LEU A 716 -22.52 9.02 -9.14
CA LEU A 716 -21.80 8.14 -10.06
C LEU A 716 -21.99 6.65 -9.73
N LEU A 717 -22.36 6.29 -8.49
CA LEU A 717 -22.49 4.90 -8.05
C LEU A 717 -23.41 4.04 -8.93
N PRO A 718 -24.58 4.50 -9.41
CA PRO A 718 -25.44 3.69 -10.27
C PRO A 718 -24.78 3.25 -11.59
N TYR A 719 -23.72 3.94 -12.00
CA TYR A 719 -23.00 3.70 -13.25
C TYR A 719 -21.73 2.89 -13.07
N VAL A 720 -21.33 2.57 -11.83
CA VAL A 720 -20.19 1.68 -11.55
C VAL A 720 -20.53 0.28 -12.07
N LYS A 721 -19.69 -0.24 -12.98
CA LYS A 721 -19.85 -1.60 -13.56
C LYS A 721 -18.65 -2.50 -13.33
N THR A 722 -17.56 -1.97 -12.79
CA THR A 722 -16.40 -2.74 -12.34
C THR A 722 -15.92 -2.26 -10.98
N ARG A 723 -15.11 -3.08 -10.30
CA ARG A 723 -14.46 -2.65 -9.05
C ARG A 723 -13.50 -1.47 -9.27
N LEU A 724 -12.88 -1.32 -10.45
CA LEU A 724 -11.99 -0.18 -10.73
C LEU A 724 -12.76 1.12 -10.98
N ASP A 725 -14.01 1.05 -11.44
CA ASP A 725 -14.90 2.22 -11.47
C ASP A 725 -15.15 2.75 -10.06
N LEU A 726 -15.39 1.86 -9.09
CA LEU A 726 -15.51 2.23 -7.68
C LEU A 726 -14.21 2.85 -7.15
N ASN A 727 -13.07 2.25 -7.51
CA ASN A 727 -11.75 2.75 -7.11
C ASN A 727 -11.54 4.19 -7.61
N TYR A 728 -11.92 4.46 -8.86
CA TYR A 728 -11.85 5.78 -9.46
C TYR A 728 -12.70 6.80 -8.70
N ILE A 729 -13.98 6.51 -8.43
CA ILE A 729 -14.85 7.50 -7.76
C ILE A 729 -14.45 7.75 -6.30
N ILE A 730 -13.94 6.74 -5.59
CA ILE A 730 -13.37 6.93 -4.25
C ILE A 730 -12.13 7.82 -4.36
N GLY A 731 -11.27 7.56 -5.34
CA GLY A 731 -10.08 8.36 -5.60
C GLY A 731 -10.40 9.83 -5.90
N GLU A 732 -11.44 10.10 -6.69
CA GLU A 732 -11.92 11.45 -6.95
C GLU A 732 -12.42 12.15 -5.69
N MET A 733 -13.19 11.43 -4.86
CA MET A 733 -13.75 11.95 -3.61
C MET A 733 -12.66 12.33 -2.61
N ILE A 734 -11.70 11.43 -2.35
CA ILE A 734 -10.63 11.68 -1.37
C ILE A 734 -9.63 12.72 -1.87
N GLY A 735 -9.45 12.85 -3.19
CA GLY A 735 -8.57 13.84 -3.80
C GLY A 735 -8.97 15.30 -3.55
N GLU A 736 -10.25 15.55 -3.23
CA GLU A 736 -10.77 16.90 -2.92
C GLU A 736 -10.15 17.52 -1.65
N LEU A 737 -9.59 16.69 -0.77
CA LEU A 737 -8.96 17.15 0.47
C LEU A 737 -7.62 17.84 0.26
N ASN A 738 -7.07 17.83 -0.97
CA ASN A 738 -5.77 18.45 -1.28
C ASN A 738 -4.65 18.01 -0.32
N CYS A 739 -4.53 16.69 -0.13
CA CYS A 739 -3.59 16.14 0.83
C CYS A 739 -2.83 14.97 0.22
N GLY A 740 -1.52 14.95 0.46
CA GLY A 740 -0.67 13.81 0.21
C GLY A 740 -1.14 12.61 1.02
N HIS A 741 -0.76 11.42 0.54
CA HIS A 741 -1.09 10.14 1.13
C HIS A 741 -2.57 9.77 1.30
N ALA A 742 -3.48 10.52 0.69
CA ALA A 742 -4.86 10.08 0.52
C ALA A 742 -4.89 8.97 -0.53
N TYR A 743 -4.84 7.70 -0.15
CA TYR A 743 -4.74 6.58 -1.09
C TYR A 743 -5.94 5.65 -1.04
N VAL A 744 -6.28 5.10 -2.20
CA VAL A 744 -7.16 3.95 -2.37
C VAL A 744 -6.45 2.95 -3.27
N ASN A 745 -6.29 1.72 -2.79
CA ASN A 745 -5.92 0.58 -3.63
C ASN A 745 -7.15 -0.33 -3.75
N PRO A 746 -7.37 -0.94 -4.93
CA PRO A 746 -8.55 -1.76 -5.15
C PRO A 746 -8.54 -3.01 -4.26
N GLY A 747 -9.72 -3.45 -3.84
CA GLY A 747 -9.94 -4.76 -3.24
C GLY A 747 -9.93 -5.85 -4.32
N GLU A 748 -10.76 -6.88 -4.14
CA GLU A 748 -10.90 -7.97 -5.11
C GLU A 748 -11.30 -7.46 -6.51
N THR A 749 -10.46 -7.73 -7.51
CA THR A 749 -10.70 -7.41 -8.92
C THR A 749 -10.54 -8.67 -9.78
N GLU A 750 -11.31 -8.77 -10.86
CA GLU A 750 -11.07 -9.79 -11.88
C GLU A 750 -9.96 -9.29 -12.81
N GLN A 751 -8.89 -10.07 -12.95
CA GLN A 751 -7.75 -9.73 -13.79
C GLN A 751 -7.20 -10.97 -14.51
N PRO A 752 -6.65 -10.81 -15.73
CA PRO A 752 -5.96 -11.89 -16.40
C PRO A 752 -4.71 -12.30 -15.60
N LYS A 753 -4.33 -13.58 -15.69
CA LYS A 753 -3.12 -14.08 -15.05
C LYS A 753 -1.89 -13.48 -15.76
N ARG A 754 -1.06 -12.73 -15.02
CA ARG A 754 0.21 -12.20 -15.54
C ARG A 754 1.18 -13.32 -15.94
N ILE A 755 1.93 -13.09 -17.02
CA ILE A 755 2.92 -14.03 -17.56
C ILE A 755 4.27 -13.32 -17.63
N ASN A 756 5.18 -13.66 -16.73
CA ASN A 756 6.46 -12.97 -16.63
C ASN A 756 7.33 -13.17 -17.89
N THR A 757 7.72 -12.06 -18.53
CA THR A 757 8.68 -12.07 -19.64
C THR A 757 10.10 -12.22 -19.08
N GLY A 758 10.89 -13.13 -19.63
CA GLY A 758 12.29 -13.32 -19.27
C GLY A 758 13.18 -12.19 -19.82
N LEU A 759 14.04 -11.66 -18.96
CA LEU A 759 14.93 -10.53 -19.26
C LEU A 759 16.41 -10.95 -19.20
N LEU A 760 17.31 -10.24 -19.86
CA LEU A 760 18.69 -10.72 -20.12
C LEU A 760 19.78 -9.98 -19.33
N GLY A 761 19.43 -8.96 -18.57
CA GLY A 761 20.37 -8.03 -17.95
C GLY A 761 21.24 -7.31 -18.98
N ALA A 762 20.64 -6.86 -20.11
CA ALA A 762 21.37 -6.29 -21.23
C ALA A 762 20.54 -5.31 -22.09
N GLU A 763 21.23 -4.38 -22.77
CA GLU A 763 20.67 -3.53 -23.83
C GLU A 763 20.91 -4.18 -25.20
N ILE A 764 19.90 -4.16 -26.06
CA ILE A 764 19.85 -4.97 -27.29
C ILE A 764 19.28 -4.14 -28.44
N THR A 765 19.80 -4.34 -29.64
CA THR A 765 19.28 -3.75 -30.87
C THR A 765 18.94 -4.81 -31.91
N ARG A 766 18.07 -4.47 -32.85
CA ARG A 766 17.76 -5.31 -34.01
C ARG A 766 18.64 -4.90 -35.19
N ASP A 767 19.42 -5.84 -35.70
CA ASP A 767 20.29 -5.62 -36.85
C ASP A 767 19.50 -5.72 -38.18
N LYS A 768 20.08 -5.18 -39.25
CA LYS A 768 19.49 -5.23 -40.61
C LYS A 768 19.29 -6.66 -41.14
N SER A 769 20.06 -7.63 -40.64
CA SER A 769 19.86 -9.07 -40.91
C SER A 769 18.60 -9.66 -40.28
N GLY A 770 17.96 -8.94 -39.35
CA GLY A 770 16.84 -9.40 -38.53
C GLY A 770 17.27 -10.04 -37.20
N PHE A 771 18.55 -10.43 -37.05
CA PHE A 771 19.07 -10.92 -35.77
C PHE A 771 19.28 -9.78 -34.76
N PHE A 772 19.50 -10.12 -33.49
CA PHE A 772 19.58 -9.14 -32.40
C PHE A 772 21.01 -9.06 -31.85
N ARG A 773 21.53 -7.85 -31.66
CA ARG A 773 22.90 -7.60 -31.18
C ARG A 773 22.88 -7.14 -29.73
N LEU A 774 23.73 -7.73 -28.90
CA LEU A 774 23.98 -7.30 -27.53
C LEU A 774 24.81 -6.01 -27.54
N GLU A 775 24.23 -4.87 -27.19
CA GLU A 775 24.96 -3.60 -27.12
C GLU A 775 25.73 -3.44 -25.81
N LYS A 776 25.06 -3.76 -24.70
CA LYS A 776 25.61 -3.63 -23.35
C LYS A 776 25.10 -4.76 -22.50
N ILE A 777 25.96 -5.31 -21.65
CA ILE A 777 25.58 -6.24 -20.59
C ILE A 777 25.74 -5.48 -19.28
N PHE A 778 24.70 -5.43 -18.45
CA PHE A 778 24.78 -4.76 -17.16
C PHE A 778 25.68 -5.57 -16.22
N PRO A 779 26.81 -5.02 -15.73
CA PRO A 779 27.59 -5.71 -14.72
C PRO A 779 26.80 -5.77 -13.41
N GLY A 780 27.14 -6.75 -12.59
CA GLY A 780 26.40 -7.06 -11.37
C GLY A 780 27.33 -7.38 -10.20
N ALA A 781 26.75 -7.77 -9.08
CA ALA A 781 27.48 -8.23 -7.90
C ALA A 781 27.44 -9.76 -7.80
N SER A 782 28.60 -10.41 -7.76
CA SER A 782 28.70 -11.89 -7.79
C SER A 782 28.12 -12.59 -6.55
N TRP A 783 27.93 -11.87 -5.45
CA TRP A 783 27.38 -12.39 -4.20
C TRP A 783 25.86 -12.22 -4.05
N SER A 784 25.20 -11.55 -5.00
CA SER A 784 23.76 -11.28 -4.95
C SER A 784 23.06 -11.89 -6.16
N LYS A 785 22.03 -12.72 -5.91
CA LYS A 785 21.20 -13.32 -6.97
C LYS A 785 20.45 -12.23 -7.75
N GLU A 786 19.92 -11.21 -7.06
CA GLU A 786 19.13 -10.14 -7.66
C GLU A 786 19.97 -9.16 -8.49
N LEU A 787 21.24 -8.99 -8.11
CA LEU A 787 22.20 -8.15 -8.84
C LEU A 787 23.08 -8.97 -9.78
N ARG A 788 22.59 -10.12 -10.27
CA ARG A 788 23.35 -11.00 -11.17
C ARG A 788 22.76 -10.95 -12.57
N SER A 789 23.51 -10.40 -13.54
CA SER A 789 23.12 -10.51 -14.94
C SER A 789 23.32 -11.96 -15.41
N PRO A 790 22.32 -12.59 -16.05
CA PRO A 790 22.40 -13.99 -16.45
C PRO A 790 23.47 -14.25 -17.52
N LEU A 791 23.86 -13.21 -18.27
CA LEU A 791 24.92 -13.27 -19.28
C LEU A 791 26.33 -13.18 -18.68
N THR A 792 26.45 -12.83 -17.39
CA THR A 792 27.74 -12.68 -16.68
C THR A 792 28.06 -13.87 -15.77
N GLU A 793 27.27 -14.94 -15.85
CA GLU A 793 27.53 -16.15 -15.06
C GLU A 793 28.86 -16.82 -15.46
N PRO A 794 29.64 -17.35 -14.50
CA PRO A 794 30.95 -17.90 -14.80
C PRO A 794 30.76 -19.12 -15.70
N GLY A 795 31.44 -19.13 -16.84
CA GLY A 795 31.33 -20.19 -17.85
C GLY A 795 30.37 -19.90 -19.01
N VAL A 796 29.58 -18.81 -18.98
CA VAL A 796 28.72 -18.43 -20.12
C VAL A 796 29.50 -17.69 -21.22
N ASP A 797 30.56 -16.94 -20.85
CA ASP A 797 31.48 -16.20 -21.76
C ASP A 797 30.78 -15.39 -22.86
N VAL A 798 29.76 -14.59 -22.48
CA VAL A 798 29.05 -13.69 -23.40
C VAL A 798 29.70 -12.31 -23.41
N LYS A 799 29.79 -11.70 -24.59
CA LYS A 799 30.40 -10.38 -24.79
C LYS A 799 29.45 -9.45 -25.51
N ALA A 800 29.50 -8.17 -25.14
CA ALA A 800 28.88 -7.11 -25.94
C ALA A 800 29.43 -7.14 -27.38
N GLY A 801 28.56 -6.88 -28.35
CA GLY A 801 28.83 -6.96 -29.78
C GLY A 801 28.45 -8.29 -30.45
N GLU A 802 28.21 -9.36 -29.68
CA GLU A 802 27.73 -10.63 -30.22
C GLU A 802 26.23 -10.57 -30.59
N TYR A 803 25.82 -11.44 -31.50
CA TYR A 803 24.45 -11.61 -31.96
C TYR A 803 23.77 -12.78 -31.25
N ILE A 804 22.58 -12.55 -30.71
CA ILE A 804 21.64 -13.59 -30.31
C ILE A 804 20.94 -14.07 -31.58
N VAL A 805 21.35 -15.23 -32.09
CA VAL A 805 20.87 -15.76 -33.37
C VAL A 805 19.75 -16.80 -33.20
N ALA A 806 19.60 -17.41 -32.03
CA ALA A 806 18.44 -18.25 -31.71
C ALA A 806 18.14 -18.27 -30.20
N ILE A 807 16.88 -18.51 -29.84
CA ILE A 807 16.41 -18.76 -28.47
C ILE A 807 15.60 -20.06 -28.51
N ASP A 808 15.95 -21.03 -27.65
CA ASP A 808 15.39 -22.39 -27.65
C ASP A 808 15.34 -23.03 -29.05
N GLY A 809 16.40 -22.81 -29.84
CA GLY A 809 16.53 -23.31 -31.21
C GLY A 809 15.73 -22.55 -32.27
N VAL A 810 14.90 -21.57 -31.90
CA VAL A 810 14.15 -20.72 -32.84
C VAL A 810 15.03 -19.56 -33.30
N PRO A 811 15.33 -19.41 -34.62
CA PRO A 811 16.14 -18.30 -35.11
C PRO A 811 15.47 -16.95 -34.83
N THR A 812 16.18 -16.02 -34.20
CA THR A 812 15.57 -14.74 -33.76
C THR A 812 15.21 -13.82 -34.93
N ASN A 813 15.85 -13.97 -36.09
CA ASN A 813 15.48 -13.23 -37.30
C ASN A 813 14.12 -13.62 -37.90
N THR A 814 13.46 -14.67 -37.38
CA THR A 814 12.09 -15.06 -37.77
C THR A 814 11.01 -14.27 -37.02
N VAL A 815 11.38 -13.54 -35.97
CA VAL A 815 10.47 -12.69 -35.19
C VAL A 815 10.84 -11.22 -35.33
N LYS A 816 9.86 -10.33 -35.10
CA LYS A 816 10.09 -8.88 -35.12
C LYS A 816 10.67 -8.36 -33.79
N ASP A 817 10.36 -9.06 -32.70
CA ASP A 817 10.83 -8.80 -31.35
C ASP A 817 11.26 -10.13 -30.73
N MET A 818 12.52 -10.25 -30.30
CA MET A 818 13.01 -11.48 -29.69
C MET A 818 12.40 -11.77 -28.31
N TYR A 819 11.88 -10.76 -27.59
CA TYR A 819 11.27 -10.96 -26.29
C TYR A 819 9.96 -11.76 -26.38
N SER A 820 9.35 -11.86 -27.57
CA SER A 820 8.23 -12.78 -27.81
C SER A 820 8.60 -14.24 -27.55
N LEU A 821 9.88 -14.61 -27.72
CA LEU A 821 10.41 -15.95 -27.44
C LEU A 821 10.76 -16.16 -25.94
N LEU A 822 10.75 -15.08 -25.16
CA LEU A 822 11.07 -15.08 -23.73
C LEU A 822 9.83 -14.92 -22.83
N VAL A 823 8.63 -14.85 -23.40
CA VAL A 823 7.37 -14.86 -22.64
C VAL A 823 7.28 -16.14 -21.82
N GLY A 824 7.08 -16.01 -20.51
CA GLY A 824 6.99 -17.13 -19.58
C GLY A 824 8.34 -17.79 -19.26
N LYS A 825 9.48 -17.18 -19.65
CA LYS A 825 10.83 -17.72 -19.43
C LYS A 825 11.58 -17.09 -18.25
N ALA A 826 10.95 -16.18 -17.51
CA ALA A 826 11.53 -15.61 -16.31
C ALA A 826 11.87 -16.71 -15.28
N GLU A 827 13.11 -16.73 -14.82
CA GLU A 827 13.72 -17.73 -13.93
C GLU A 827 13.73 -19.17 -14.45
N ILE A 828 13.42 -19.40 -15.74
CA ILE A 828 13.42 -20.73 -16.37
C ILE A 828 14.71 -20.91 -17.18
N PRO A 829 15.46 -22.03 -17.01
CA PRO A 829 16.60 -22.34 -17.87
C PRO A 829 16.23 -22.27 -19.35
N THR A 830 16.92 -21.41 -20.10
CA THR A 830 16.63 -21.09 -21.50
C THR A 830 17.91 -21.15 -22.32
N GLU A 831 17.88 -21.85 -23.46
CA GLU A 831 19.03 -21.94 -24.35
C GLU A 831 19.07 -20.69 -25.24
N ILE A 832 20.22 -20.03 -25.30
CA ILE A 832 20.49 -18.96 -26.27
C ILE A 832 21.68 -19.35 -27.15
N SER A 833 21.55 -19.11 -28.46
CA SER A 833 22.62 -19.30 -29.44
C SER A 833 23.22 -17.95 -29.81
N LEU A 834 24.53 -17.84 -29.65
CA LEU A 834 25.29 -16.59 -29.80
C LEU A 834 26.34 -16.73 -30.91
N ASN A 835 26.58 -15.67 -31.66
CA ASN A 835 27.56 -15.66 -32.74
C ASN A 835 28.19 -14.27 -32.90
N ALA A 836 29.47 -14.19 -33.25
CA ALA A 836 30.13 -12.92 -33.58
C ALA A 836 29.61 -12.31 -34.90
N LYS A 837 28.95 -13.12 -35.75
CA LYS A 837 28.33 -12.69 -37.02
C LYS A 837 26.81 -12.91 -36.96
N PRO A 838 26.02 -12.12 -37.70
CA PRO A 838 24.56 -12.28 -37.76
C PRO A 838 24.16 -13.49 -38.64
N GLN A 839 24.52 -14.70 -38.21
CA GLN A 839 24.21 -15.95 -38.91
C GLN A 839 24.11 -17.14 -37.94
N LEU A 840 23.34 -18.16 -38.32
CA LEU A 840 23.18 -19.38 -37.50
C LEU A 840 24.43 -20.27 -37.51
N SER A 841 25.17 -20.31 -38.62
CA SER A 841 26.33 -21.20 -38.75
C SER A 841 27.49 -20.77 -37.85
N GLY A 842 27.98 -21.72 -37.06
CA GLY A 842 29.05 -21.48 -36.08
C GLY A 842 28.59 -20.84 -34.78
N ALA A 843 27.28 -20.73 -34.53
CA ALA A 843 26.76 -20.22 -33.27
C ALA A 843 27.09 -21.17 -32.11
N ARG A 844 27.49 -20.59 -30.97
CA ARG A 844 27.72 -21.29 -29.71
C ARG A 844 26.44 -21.24 -28.86
N LYS A 845 26.10 -22.36 -28.21
CA LYS A 845 24.92 -22.47 -27.34
C LYS A 845 25.32 -22.30 -25.89
N VAL A 846 24.54 -21.54 -25.14
CA VAL A 846 24.66 -21.41 -23.69
C VAL A 846 23.28 -21.45 -23.05
N VAL A 847 23.19 -21.94 -21.83
CA VAL A 847 21.94 -21.95 -21.05
C VAL A 847 22.05 -20.89 -19.98
N ILE A 848 21.04 -20.04 -19.90
CA ILE A 848 20.92 -18.98 -18.90
C ILE A 848 19.60 -19.11 -18.14
N SER A 849 19.47 -18.42 -17.01
CA SER A 849 18.18 -18.22 -16.32
C SER A 849 17.78 -16.75 -16.48
N PRO A 850 16.88 -16.41 -17.41
CA PRO A 850 16.44 -15.03 -17.61
C PRO A 850 15.86 -14.43 -16.34
N LEU A 851 16.02 -13.12 -16.15
CA LEU A 851 15.52 -12.42 -14.96
C LEU A 851 14.02 -12.13 -15.07
N ALA A 852 13.35 -12.06 -13.93
CA ALA A 852 11.99 -11.52 -13.85
C ALA A 852 11.98 -9.97 -13.81
N ASN A 853 13.05 -9.36 -13.31
CA ASN A 853 13.19 -7.91 -13.14
C ASN A 853 14.66 -7.49 -13.34
N GLU A 854 14.91 -6.50 -14.20
CA GLU A 854 16.26 -5.95 -14.46
C GLU A 854 16.54 -4.65 -13.69
N TYR A 855 15.53 -4.02 -13.09
CA TYR A 855 15.71 -2.72 -12.43
C TYR A 855 16.78 -2.74 -11.33
N PRO A 856 16.89 -3.75 -10.45
CA PRO A 856 17.95 -3.79 -9.44
C PRO A 856 19.36 -3.69 -10.04
N LEU A 857 19.61 -4.34 -11.19
CA LEU A 857 20.88 -4.24 -11.91
C LEU A 857 21.10 -2.84 -12.46
N ILE A 858 20.11 -2.28 -13.15
CA ILE A 858 20.19 -0.94 -13.74
C ILE A 858 20.46 0.09 -12.65
N HIS A 859 19.74 0.00 -11.54
CA HIS A 859 19.87 0.88 -10.40
C HIS A 859 21.24 0.77 -9.73
N TYR A 860 21.71 -0.45 -9.46
CA TYR A 860 23.04 -0.70 -8.91
C TYR A 860 24.14 -0.07 -9.77
N ASN A 861 24.07 -0.23 -11.10
CA ASN A 861 25.01 0.37 -12.03
C ASN A 861 25.00 1.89 -11.97
N TRP A 862 23.82 2.51 -11.96
CA TRP A 862 23.69 3.96 -11.82
C TRP A 862 24.37 4.49 -10.55
N VAL A 863 24.20 3.80 -9.41
CA VAL A 863 24.90 4.17 -8.15
C VAL A 863 26.42 4.00 -8.28
N GLN A 864 26.90 2.88 -8.81
CA GLN A 864 28.34 2.63 -8.98
C GLN A 864 29.00 3.63 -9.94
N ASP A 865 28.32 3.98 -11.03
CA ASP A 865 28.79 4.97 -11.99
C ASP A 865 28.88 6.36 -11.37
N ASN A 866 27.92 6.75 -10.51
CA ASN A 866 27.98 8.01 -9.76
C ASN A 866 29.13 8.03 -8.75
N ILE A 867 29.34 6.94 -8.00
CA ILE A 867 30.48 6.82 -7.07
C ILE A 867 31.79 7.02 -7.84
N LYS A 868 31.95 6.30 -8.96
CA LYS A 868 33.15 6.40 -9.80
C LYS A 868 33.35 7.80 -10.36
N LYS A 869 32.28 8.45 -10.83
CA LYS A 869 32.33 9.82 -11.36
C LYS A 869 32.79 10.82 -10.29
N VAL A 870 32.23 10.75 -9.08
CA VAL A 870 32.60 11.61 -7.95
C VAL A 870 34.05 11.37 -7.51
N ASP A 871 34.45 10.10 -7.39
CA ASP A 871 35.83 9.74 -7.04
C ASP A 871 36.83 10.28 -8.07
N GLN A 872 36.58 10.08 -9.36
CA GLN A 872 37.43 10.60 -10.44
C GLN A 872 37.48 12.13 -10.48
N ALA A 873 36.33 12.81 -10.39
CA ALA A 873 36.27 14.27 -10.47
C ALA A 873 36.88 14.98 -9.26
N SER A 874 36.91 14.31 -8.10
CA SER A 874 37.46 14.85 -6.85
C SER A 874 38.88 14.36 -6.54
N ASN A 875 39.48 13.53 -7.39
CA ASN A 875 40.72 12.79 -7.12
C ASN A 875 40.64 11.99 -5.80
N GLY A 876 39.51 11.32 -5.59
CA GLY A 876 39.25 10.45 -4.45
C GLY A 876 38.98 11.16 -3.13
N ARG A 877 38.78 12.49 -3.13
CA ARG A 877 38.59 13.30 -1.92
C ARG A 877 37.15 13.36 -1.44
N ILE A 878 36.17 13.14 -2.31
CA ILE A 878 34.74 13.23 -1.99
C ILE A 878 34.12 11.83 -2.07
N GLY A 879 33.36 11.46 -1.03
CA GLY A 879 32.52 10.28 -1.03
C GLY A 879 31.14 10.56 -1.61
N TYR A 880 30.48 9.52 -2.12
CA TYR A 880 29.10 9.59 -2.58
C TYR A 880 28.30 8.44 -1.96
N ILE A 881 27.11 8.76 -1.46
CA ILE A 881 26.12 7.77 -1.02
C ILE A 881 24.79 8.08 -1.69
N TYR A 882 23.99 7.04 -1.91
CA TYR A 882 22.63 7.15 -2.40
C TYR A 882 21.69 6.46 -1.41
N ILE A 883 20.53 7.08 -1.16
CA ILE A 883 19.52 6.57 -0.22
C ILE A 883 18.20 6.39 -1.00
N PRO A 884 17.79 5.15 -1.37
CA PRO A 884 16.64 4.90 -2.24
C PRO A 884 15.28 5.18 -1.60
N ASP A 885 15.17 5.00 -0.30
CA ASP A 885 13.96 5.20 0.49
C ASP A 885 14.34 5.53 1.94
N MET A 886 13.36 5.72 2.81
CA MET A 886 13.57 5.87 4.24
C MET A 886 12.99 4.68 5.01
N GLY A 887 13.11 3.49 4.43
CA GLY A 887 12.75 2.22 5.04
C GLY A 887 13.97 1.36 5.39
N PRO A 888 13.77 0.05 5.60
CA PRO A 888 14.88 -0.87 5.87
C PRO A 888 15.93 -0.93 4.76
N GLU A 889 15.54 -0.81 3.48
CA GLU A 889 16.53 -0.83 2.39
C GLU A 889 17.33 0.48 2.32
N GLY A 890 16.71 1.63 2.58
CA GLY A 890 17.41 2.90 2.77
C GLY A 890 18.48 2.83 3.85
N LEU A 891 18.20 2.17 4.98
CA LEU A 891 19.21 1.90 6.02
C LEU A 891 20.32 0.96 5.53
N ASN A 892 19.98 -0.07 4.77
CA ASN A 892 20.96 -0.99 4.20
C ASN A 892 21.89 -0.28 3.22
N GLU A 893 21.36 0.52 2.29
CA GLU A 893 22.16 1.28 1.33
C GLU A 893 22.99 2.38 2.00
N PHE A 894 22.41 3.08 2.99
CA PHE A 894 23.16 4.02 3.81
C PHE A 894 24.34 3.31 4.47
N ALA A 895 24.14 2.18 5.15
CA ALA A 895 25.24 1.43 5.76
C ALA A 895 26.26 0.91 4.72
N ARG A 896 25.77 0.41 3.59
CA ARG A 896 26.60 -0.15 2.51
C ARG A 896 27.54 0.88 1.90
N TYR A 897 27.12 2.13 1.78
CA TYR A 897 27.91 3.18 1.14
C TYR A 897 28.52 4.21 2.10
N PHE A 898 27.94 4.47 3.26
CA PHE A 898 28.46 5.48 4.20
C PHE A 898 29.77 5.03 4.86
N TYR A 899 29.77 3.86 5.50
CA TYR A 899 30.93 3.41 6.29
C TYR A 899 32.21 3.22 5.46
N PRO A 900 32.15 2.67 4.22
CA PRO A 900 33.33 2.57 3.36
C PRO A 900 33.88 3.92 2.86
N GLN A 901 33.13 5.02 2.98
CA GLN A 901 33.50 6.35 2.48
C GLN A 901 34.00 7.29 3.61
N LEU A 902 34.22 6.78 4.82
CA LEU A 902 34.62 7.61 5.97
C LEU A 902 36.06 8.15 5.90
N ASP A 903 36.88 7.61 5.02
CA ASP A 903 38.22 8.10 4.71
C ASP A 903 38.21 9.36 3.80
N LYS A 904 37.05 9.68 3.20
CA LYS A 904 36.87 10.82 2.31
C LYS A 904 36.77 12.14 3.08
N GLU A 905 37.27 13.21 2.48
CA GLU A 905 37.31 14.55 3.09
C GLU A 905 35.98 15.28 3.08
N GLY A 906 35.06 14.94 2.16
CA GLY A 906 33.71 15.49 2.06
C GLY A 906 32.73 14.45 1.53
N LEU A 907 31.43 14.73 1.59
CA LEU A 907 30.38 13.75 1.27
C LEU A 907 29.25 14.37 0.45
N ILE A 908 28.84 13.69 -0.62
CA ILE A 908 27.59 13.94 -1.34
C ILE A 908 26.58 12.88 -0.89
N ILE A 909 25.43 13.33 -0.39
CA ILE A 909 24.30 12.49 -0.02
C ILE A 909 23.22 12.65 -1.08
N ASP A 910 22.95 11.61 -1.86
CA ASP A 910 21.95 11.65 -2.91
C ASP A 910 20.61 11.07 -2.43
N ASP A 911 19.64 11.96 -2.24
CA ASP A 911 18.27 11.69 -1.82
C ASP A 911 17.28 11.83 -3.00
N ARG A 912 17.79 12.00 -4.23
CA ARG A 912 16.95 12.07 -5.44
C ARG A 912 16.16 10.79 -5.60
N ALA A 913 14.87 10.91 -5.93
CA ALA A 913 13.97 9.76 -6.07
C ALA A 913 13.80 8.88 -4.81
N ASN A 914 14.09 9.42 -3.61
CA ASN A 914 13.84 8.74 -2.37
C ASN A 914 12.34 8.43 -2.16
N GLY A 915 12.00 7.17 -1.93
CA GLY A 915 10.62 6.68 -1.80
C GLY A 915 9.91 6.98 -0.47
N GLY A 916 10.61 7.53 0.52
CA GLY A 916 10.07 7.81 1.86
C GLY A 916 10.02 6.59 2.78
N GLY A 917 9.40 6.75 3.95
CA GLY A 917 9.44 5.78 5.03
C GLY A 917 9.36 6.45 6.40
N ASN A 918 10.27 6.14 7.31
CA ASN A 918 10.30 6.70 8.67
C ASN A 918 11.69 6.69 9.36
N VAL A 919 12.77 6.37 8.65
CA VAL A 919 14.11 6.23 9.25
C VAL A 919 14.98 7.48 9.09
N SER A 920 14.49 8.55 8.46
CA SER A 920 15.25 9.81 8.30
C SER A 920 15.83 10.35 9.62
N PRO A 921 15.16 10.28 10.79
CA PRO A 921 15.75 10.76 12.04
C PRO A 921 17.01 9.98 12.46
N MET A 922 17.07 8.68 12.15
CA MET A 922 18.23 7.83 12.46
C MET A 922 19.44 8.22 11.60
N ILE A 923 19.19 8.50 10.32
CA ILE A 923 20.24 8.92 9.37
C ILE A 923 20.69 10.36 9.68
N LEU A 924 19.78 11.26 10.01
CA LEU A 924 20.11 12.64 10.40
C LEU A 924 20.92 12.68 11.70
N GLU A 925 20.54 11.89 12.72
CA GLU A 925 21.33 11.73 13.95
C GLU A 925 22.76 11.32 13.60
N ARG A 926 22.90 10.32 12.72
CA ARG A 926 24.20 9.84 12.26
C ARG A 926 25.06 10.92 11.62
N LEU A 927 24.49 11.65 10.66
CA LEU A 927 25.19 12.69 9.91
C LEU A 927 25.51 13.93 10.75
N SER A 928 24.77 14.15 11.84
CA SER A 928 24.94 15.28 12.76
C SER A 928 26.03 15.11 13.82
N ARG A 929 26.63 13.91 13.93
CA ARG A 929 27.65 13.64 14.94
C ARG A 929 28.90 14.50 14.72
N GLU A 930 29.41 15.07 15.80
CA GLU A 930 30.69 15.77 15.83
C GLU A 930 31.68 15.06 16.76
N PRO A 931 32.98 14.99 16.39
CA PRO A 931 33.98 14.39 17.25
C PRO A 931 34.28 15.31 18.45
N TYR A 932 33.94 14.88 19.66
CA TYR A 932 34.31 15.61 20.88
C TYR A 932 35.64 15.13 21.49
N ARG A 933 36.17 14.00 21.01
CA ARG A 933 37.47 13.45 21.42
C ARG A 933 38.11 12.68 20.27
N LEU A 934 39.44 12.75 20.17
CA LEU A 934 40.24 11.97 19.22
C LEU A 934 41.02 10.88 19.96
N THR A 935 41.30 9.77 19.27
CA THR A 935 42.05 8.63 19.80
C THR A 935 43.29 8.34 18.94
N MET A 936 44.30 7.74 19.57
CA MET A 936 45.49 7.22 18.89
C MET A 936 45.78 5.80 19.37
N GLY A 937 46.34 4.97 18.49
CA GLY A 937 46.86 3.65 18.81
C GLY A 937 48.38 3.60 18.68
N ARG A 938 49.05 2.80 19.51
CA ARG A 938 50.50 2.57 19.37
C ARG A 938 50.75 1.86 18.03
N GLY A 939 51.67 2.41 17.22
CA GLY A 939 52.08 1.79 15.96
C GLY A 939 51.14 2.03 14.77
N THR A 940 50.13 2.90 14.92
CA THR A 940 49.27 3.35 13.82
C THR A 940 49.32 4.87 13.67
N SER A 941 49.19 5.36 12.43
CA SER A 941 49.01 6.78 12.12
C SER A 941 47.54 7.19 12.09
N HIS A 942 46.62 6.25 12.32
CA HIS A 942 45.18 6.52 12.33
C HIS A 942 44.79 7.35 13.56
N VAL A 943 44.13 8.48 13.29
CA VAL A 943 43.47 9.32 14.31
C VAL A 943 42.00 8.93 14.33
N GLY A 944 41.59 8.20 15.36
CA GLY A 944 40.18 7.80 15.53
C GLY A 944 39.34 8.92 16.12
N THR A 945 38.03 8.88 15.88
CA THR A 945 37.06 9.84 16.44
C THR A 945 36.25 9.21 17.57
N VAL A 946 35.70 10.06 18.44
CA VAL A 946 34.68 9.68 19.43
C VAL A 946 33.55 10.71 19.35
N PRO A 947 32.32 10.31 18.97
CA PRO A 947 31.91 8.95 18.56
C PRO A 947 32.70 8.41 17.37
N ASP A 948 32.74 7.07 17.22
CA ASP A 948 33.39 6.43 16.08
C ASP A 948 32.57 6.63 14.80
N ALA A 949 33.17 6.40 13.64
CA ALA A 949 32.53 6.45 12.32
C ALA A 949 31.87 7.81 11.97
N VAL A 950 32.58 8.92 12.23
CA VAL A 950 32.08 10.29 11.99
C VAL A 950 32.69 10.90 10.73
N GLN A 951 31.85 11.47 9.87
CA GLN A 951 32.29 12.26 8.72
C GLN A 951 32.37 13.75 9.12
N VAL A 952 33.59 14.30 9.17
CA VAL A 952 33.91 15.65 9.71
C VAL A 952 34.05 16.76 8.65
N GLY A 953 33.83 16.44 7.39
CA GLY A 953 33.96 17.32 6.24
C GLY A 953 32.66 17.99 5.78
N PRO A 954 32.76 18.84 4.76
CA PRO A 954 31.61 19.45 4.09
C PRO A 954 30.71 18.39 3.48
N LYS A 955 29.39 18.64 3.55
CA LYS A 955 28.35 17.77 3.03
C LYS A 955 27.40 18.58 2.14
N VAL A 956 26.86 17.93 1.13
CA VAL A 956 25.74 18.46 0.35
C VAL A 956 24.72 17.34 0.13
N CYS A 957 23.45 17.73 0.01
CA CYS A 957 22.36 16.80 -0.27
C CYS A 957 21.76 17.10 -1.65
N LEU A 958 21.71 16.09 -2.51
CA LEU A 958 21.01 16.16 -3.79
C LEU A 958 19.54 15.79 -3.59
N ILE A 959 18.63 16.61 -4.12
CA ILE A 959 17.18 16.41 -4.05
C ILE A 959 16.53 16.62 -5.41
N ASN A 960 15.39 15.98 -5.65
CA ASN A 960 14.59 16.27 -6.83
C ASN A 960 13.10 16.10 -6.57
N LYS A 961 12.30 16.40 -7.59
CA LYS A 961 10.85 16.19 -7.62
C LYS A 961 10.35 14.81 -7.20
N TYR A 962 11.21 13.80 -7.18
CA TYR A 962 10.87 12.43 -6.82
C TYR A 962 11.27 12.04 -5.38
N SER A 963 11.99 12.88 -4.64
CA SER A 963 12.21 12.72 -3.19
C SER A 963 10.88 12.94 -2.45
N ALA A 964 10.39 11.93 -1.72
CA ALA A 964 9.01 11.88 -1.27
C ALA A 964 8.82 11.44 0.19
N SER A 965 7.83 12.01 0.88
CA SER A 965 7.39 11.62 2.22
C SER A 965 8.46 11.83 3.28
N ASP A 966 8.97 10.80 3.93
CA ASP A 966 10.13 10.97 4.81
C ASP A 966 11.41 11.36 4.03
N GLY A 967 11.44 11.15 2.70
CA GLY A 967 12.40 11.77 1.79
C GLY A 967 12.15 13.26 1.49
N ASP A 968 11.02 13.83 1.91
CA ASP A 968 10.88 15.28 2.05
C ASP A 968 11.39 15.75 3.43
N LEU A 969 11.13 14.98 4.49
CA LEU A 969 11.54 15.30 5.86
C LEU A 969 13.06 15.23 6.04
N PHE A 970 13.74 14.30 5.35
CA PHE A 970 15.19 14.19 5.38
C PHE A 970 15.90 15.47 4.93
N PRO A 971 15.68 16.01 3.71
CA PRO A 971 16.33 17.25 3.29
C PRO A 971 15.88 18.47 4.10
N TRP A 972 14.62 18.52 4.56
CA TRP A 972 14.18 19.56 5.50
C TRP A 972 14.99 19.52 6.81
N GLY A 973 15.16 18.33 7.40
CA GLY A 973 15.95 18.11 8.60
C GLY A 973 17.44 18.38 8.38
N PHE A 974 17.99 17.99 7.23
CA PHE A 974 19.37 18.24 6.84
C PHE A 974 19.70 19.74 6.85
N ARG A 975 18.79 20.56 6.30
CA ARG A 975 18.87 22.03 6.37
C ARG A 975 18.68 22.54 7.80
N ALA A 976 17.66 22.05 8.52
CA ALA A 976 17.33 22.53 9.86
C ALA A 976 18.45 22.30 10.88
N LEU A 977 19.21 21.21 10.72
CA LEU A 977 20.39 20.84 11.51
C LEU A 977 21.69 21.51 11.02
N GLY A 978 21.66 22.24 9.90
CA GLY A 978 22.83 22.93 9.36
C GLY A 978 23.90 22.00 8.77
N LEU A 979 23.52 20.82 8.29
CA LEU A 979 24.48 19.81 7.81
C LEU A 979 25.14 20.18 6.47
N GLY A 980 24.48 21.00 5.65
CA GLY A 980 25.00 21.42 4.35
C GLY A 980 23.92 22.05 3.46
N LYS A 981 24.26 22.28 2.19
CA LYS A 981 23.33 22.81 1.18
C LYS A 981 22.54 21.71 0.49
N LEU A 982 21.29 22.03 0.14
CA LEU A 982 20.44 21.26 -0.76
C LEU A 982 20.64 21.73 -2.21
N ILE A 983 20.80 20.79 -3.15
CA ILE A 983 21.05 21.07 -4.56
C ILE A 983 20.10 20.22 -5.41
N GLY A 984 19.46 20.81 -6.42
CA GLY A 984 18.62 20.09 -7.37
C GLY A 984 17.28 20.78 -7.62
N THR A 985 16.16 20.07 -7.48
CA THR A 985 14.81 20.63 -7.64
C THR A 985 13.93 20.37 -6.42
N ARG A 986 12.84 21.15 -6.29
CA ARG A 986 11.84 21.02 -5.23
C ARG A 986 11.35 19.57 -5.10
N THR A 987 11.23 19.07 -3.88
CA THR A 987 10.79 17.70 -3.57
C THR A 987 9.27 17.50 -3.71
N TRP A 988 8.79 16.26 -3.56
CA TRP A 988 7.39 15.89 -3.80
C TRP A 988 6.37 16.62 -2.91
N GLY A 989 6.67 16.84 -1.64
CA GLY A 989 5.87 17.68 -0.76
C GLY A 989 4.64 17.04 -0.16
N GLY A 990 4.64 15.73 0.10
CA GLY A 990 3.54 15.08 0.82
C GLY A 990 4.06 14.45 2.11
N ILE A 991 3.71 14.99 3.28
CA ILE A 991 4.24 14.57 4.59
C ILE A 991 3.17 14.27 5.63
N VAL A 992 1.88 14.40 5.29
CA VAL A 992 0.83 13.91 6.18
C VAL A 992 0.85 12.39 6.15
N GLY A 993 1.44 11.78 7.19
CA GLY A 993 1.58 10.35 7.35
C GLY A 993 0.24 9.63 7.48
N ILE A 994 0.24 8.34 7.20
CA ILE A 994 -0.99 7.53 7.07
C ILE A 994 -1.25 6.65 8.28
N SER A 995 -2.52 6.38 8.54
CA SER A 995 -2.91 5.21 9.33
C SER A 995 -3.01 3.95 8.46
N GLY A 996 -3.03 2.77 9.08
CA GLY A 996 -3.48 1.54 8.41
C GLY A 996 -4.92 1.64 7.92
N SER A 997 -5.30 0.74 6.99
CA SER A 997 -6.68 0.65 6.51
C SER A 997 -7.61 0.04 7.55
N LEU A 998 -8.88 0.43 7.48
CA LEU A 998 -9.96 -0.34 8.08
C LEU A 998 -10.15 -1.67 7.31
N PRO A 999 -10.70 -2.72 7.94
CA PRO A 999 -11.04 -3.94 7.22
C PRO A 999 -12.24 -3.65 6.33
N TYR A 1000 -12.12 -3.65 5.00
CA TYR A 1000 -13.28 -3.54 4.09
C TYR A 1000 -13.73 -4.93 3.63
N MET A 1001 -15.01 -5.08 3.28
CA MET A 1001 -15.60 -6.38 2.90
C MET A 1001 -14.83 -7.12 1.80
N ASP A 1002 -14.40 -6.40 0.76
CA ASP A 1002 -13.70 -6.94 -0.41
C ASP A 1002 -12.16 -6.86 -0.31
N GLY A 1003 -11.63 -6.45 0.85
CA GLY A 1003 -10.20 -6.25 1.06
C GLY A 1003 -9.64 -4.92 0.56
N THR A 1004 -10.48 -3.93 0.21
CA THR A 1004 -10.05 -2.57 -0.12
C THR A 1004 -9.05 -2.02 0.90
N ASP A 1005 -7.96 -1.41 0.42
CA ASP A 1005 -6.97 -0.74 1.26
C ASP A 1005 -7.09 0.79 1.08
N ILE A 1006 -7.61 1.46 2.11
CA ILE A 1006 -7.72 2.92 2.18
C ILE A 1006 -6.72 3.47 3.19
N ARG A 1007 -5.83 4.36 2.73
CA ARG A 1007 -4.89 5.07 3.59
C ARG A 1007 -5.39 6.48 3.83
N VAL A 1008 -5.79 6.74 5.07
CA VAL A 1008 -6.25 8.06 5.52
C VAL A 1008 -5.05 8.84 6.06
N PRO A 1009 -4.81 10.07 5.59
CA PRO A 1009 -3.80 10.97 6.16
C PRO A 1009 -4.17 11.33 7.61
N PHE A 1010 -3.33 10.93 8.56
CA PHE A 1010 -3.68 10.82 9.99
C PHE A 1010 -2.81 11.67 10.92
N PHE A 1011 -1.57 11.99 10.56
CA PHE A 1011 -0.67 12.80 11.39
C PHE A 1011 0.36 13.54 10.53
N THR A 1012 0.97 14.62 11.03
CA THR A 1012 1.97 15.38 10.27
C THR A 1012 2.94 16.13 11.18
N SER A 1013 3.94 16.77 10.58
CA SER A 1013 5.04 17.48 11.25
C SER A 1013 4.86 19.00 11.20
N TYR A 1014 5.41 19.69 12.19
CA TYR A 1014 5.48 21.15 12.25
C TYR A 1014 6.87 21.59 12.70
N ASP A 1015 7.27 22.81 12.35
CA ASP A 1015 8.57 23.34 12.71
C ASP A 1015 8.60 23.73 14.20
N PRO A 1016 9.52 23.18 15.02
CA PRO A 1016 9.61 23.52 16.44
C PRO A 1016 10.02 24.98 16.70
N LYS A 1017 10.65 25.67 15.73
CA LYS A 1017 11.09 27.07 15.88
C LYS A 1017 9.94 28.06 15.65
N THR A 1018 9.03 27.75 14.73
CA THR A 1018 7.96 28.67 14.30
C THR A 1018 6.55 28.22 14.70
N GLY A 1019 6.37 26.95 15.04
CA GLY A 1019 5.06 26.34 15.31
C GLY A 1019 4.18 26.20 14.07
N GLN A 1020 4.72 26.39 12.86
CA GLN A 1020 3.98 26.30 11.60
C GLN A 1020 4.08 24.91 10.97
N TRP A 1021 3.03 24.51 10.25
CA TRP A 1021 3.06 23.34 9.37
C TRP A 1021 4.17 23.48 8.33
N ILE A 1022 4.78 22.36 7.95
CA ILE A 1022 5.89 22.34 6.99
C ILE A 1022 5.55 21.48 5.78
N ILE A 1023 6.15 21.79 4.63
CA ILE A 1023 6.29 20.94 3.43
C ILE A 1023 4.99 20.59 2.67
N GLU A 1024 3.90 20.23 3.34
CA GLU A 1024 2.70 19.65 2.69
C GLU A 1024 2.18 20.51 1.53
N ASN A 1025 1.95 19.86 0.39
CA ASN A 1025 1.57 20.44 -0.90
C ASN A 1025 2.54 21.49 -1.48
N HIS A 1026 3.81 21.51 -1.03
CA HIS A 1026 4.86 22.37 -1.57
C HIS A 1026 6.18 21.63 -1.78
N GLY A 1027 6.68 20.88 -0.79
CA GLY A 1027 8.01 20.25 -0.84
C GLY A 1027 9.09 21.07 -0.13
N VAL A 1028 10.33 20.71 -0.38
CA VAL A 1028 11.53 21.38 0.12
C VAL A 1028 12.25 21.98 -1.09
N ASP A 1029 12.35 23.30 -1.13
CA ASP A 1029 13.12 24.00 -2.15
C ASP A 1029 14.63 23.79 -1.94
N PRO A 1030 15.43 23.61 -3.00
CA PRO A 1030 16.88 23.55 -2.90
C PRO A 1030 17.50 24.92 -2.57
N ASP A 1031 18.68 24.93 -1.97
CA ASP A 1031 19.47 26.17 -1.82
C ASP A 1031 20.12 26.59 -3.15
N ILE A 1032 20.39 25.61 -4.03
CA ILE A 1032 20.90 25.79 -5.37
C ILE A 1032 19.99 25.03 -6.35
N LEU A 1033 19.11 25.78 -7.03
CA LEU A 1033 18.20 25.24 -8.04
C LEU A 1033 18.96 24.85 -9.31
N ILE A 1034 18.90 23.56 -9.67
CA ILE A 1034 19.35 23.02 -10.95
C ILE A 1034 18.35 21.95 -11.37
N ASP A 1035 17.60 22.21 -12.44
CA ASP A 1035 16.86 21.19 -13.16
C ASP A 1035 17.76 20.66 -14.29
N ASN A 1036 17.97 19.34 -14.34
CA ASN A 1036 18.80 18.75 -15.39
C ASN A 1036 18.14 19.01 -16.75
N ASP A 1037 18.92 19.46 -17.74
CA ASP A 1037 18.48 19.51 -19.12
C ASP A 1037 18.23 18.06 -19.61
N PRO A 1038 17.00 17.71 -20.02
CA PRO A 1038 16.66 16.36 -20.44
C PRO A 1038 17.58 15.78 -21.53
N VAL A 1039 18.00 16.58 -22.51
CA VAL A 1039 18.85 16.08 -23.60
C VAL A 1039 20.26 15.81 -23.08
N LYS A 1040 20.79 16.68 -22.22
CA LYS A 1040 22.10 16.47 -21.60
C LYS A 1040 22.10 15.24 -20.68
N GLU A 1041 21.06 15.09 -19.87
CA GLU A 1041 20.89 13.95 -18.98
C GLU A 1041 20.82 12.63 -19.75
N TRP A 1042 20.04 12.59 -20.85
CA TRP A 1042 20.00 11.43 -21.75
C TRP A 1042 21.39 11.05 -22.28
N ASN A 1043 22.23 12.04 -22.55
CA ASN A 1043 23.60 11.85 -23.02
C ASN A 1043 24.63 11.63 -21.89
N GLY A 1044 24.18 11.43 -20.64
CA GLY A 1044 25.02 11.10 -19.48
C GLY A 1044 25.57 12.28 -18.68
N GLU A 1045 25.16 13.52 -18.99
CA GLU A 1045 25.55 14.71 -18.22
C GLU A 1045 24.54 15.00 -17.11
N ASP A 1046 24.84 14.53 -15.91
CA ASP A 1046 24.11 14.90 -14.68
C ASP A 1046 24.63 16.25 -14.14
N GLN A 1047 23.89 17.33 -14.39
CA GLN A 1047 24.27 18.69 -14.00
C GLN A 1047 24.13 18.92 -12.49
N GLN A 1048 23.16 18.28 -11.84
CA GLN A 1048 22.99 18.34 -10.39
C GLN A 1048 24.19 17.72 -9.66
N LEU A 1049 24.62 16.52 -10.07
CA LEU A 1049 25.78 15.85 -9.48
C LEU A 1049 27.07 16.64 -9.73
N ASN A 1050 27.25 17.18 -10.94
CA ASN A 1050 28.41 18.02 -11.26
C ASN A 1050 28.47 19.25 -10.33
N ARG A 1051 27.34 19.93 -10.12
CA ARG A 1051 27.28 21.08 -9.22
C ARG A 1051 27.56 20.71 -7.77
N ALA A 1052 27.11 19.54 -7.31
CA ALA A 1052 27.42 19.04 -5.96
C ALA A 1052 28.92 18.80 -5.77
N ILE A 1053 29.59 18.20 -6.75
CA ILE A 1053 31.06 18.04 -6.74
C ILE A 1053 31.74 19.40 -6.63
N GLU A 1054 31.33 20.38 -7.45
CA GLU A 1054 31.87 21.74 -7.41
C GLU A 1054 31.66 22.41 -6.04
N GLU A 1055 30.48 22.26 -5.43
CA GLU A 1055 30.16 22.86 -4.14
C GLU A 1055 31.03 22.28 -3.02
N VAL A 1056 31.16 20.95 -2.97
CA VAL A 1056 31.97 20.29 -1.96
C VAL A 1056 33.44 20.63 -2.16
N MET A 1057 33.95 20.59 -3.41
CA MET A 1057 35.33 20.99 -3.71
C MET A 1057 35.64 22.43 -3.31
N LYS A 1058 34.68 23.34 -3.49
CA LYS A 1058 34.79 24.72 -3.01
C LYS A 1058 34.90 24.76 -1.48
N GLN A 1059 34.00 24.09 -0.76
CA GLN A 1059 34.02 24.08 0.71
C GLN A 1059 35.27 23.38 1.29
N LEU A 1060 35.83 22.41 0.56
CA LEU A 1060 37.08 21.75 0.95
C LEU A 1060 38.30 22.69 0.96
N GLN A 1061 38.27 23.83 0.27
CA GLN A 1061 39.36 24.82 0.32
C GLN A 1061 39.50 25.46 1.71
N ASP A 1062 38.38 25.57 2.43
CA ASP A 1062 38.32 26.15 3.77
C ASP A 1062 38.31 25.08 4.89
N ARG A 1063 38.35 23.79 4.52
CA ARG A 1063 38.30 22.68 5.48
C ARG A 1063 39.57 22.65 6.34
N LYS A 1064 39.37 22.60 7.66
CA LYS A 1064 40.43 22.30 8.61
C LYS A 1064 40.44 20.79 8.89
N PRO A 1065 41.57 20.09 8.68
CA PRO A 1065 41.67 18.68 9.07
C PRO A 1065 41.58 18.53 10.60
N LEU A 1066 41.29 17.32 11.07
CA LEU A 1066 41.37 17.00 12.49
C LEU A 1066 42.80 17.25 13.01
N ALA A 1067 42.89 17.63 14.28
CA ALA A 1067 44.19 17.81 14.93
C ALA A 1067 45.01 16.51 14.85
N PRO A 1068 46.31 16.57 14.51
CA PRO A 1068 47.15 15.40 14.52
C PRO A 1068 47.38 14.89 15.96
N VAL A 1069 47.98 13.71 16.08
CA VAL A 1069 48.44 13.20 17.38
C VAL A 1069 49.42 14.22 18.01
N PRO A 1070 49.21 14.65 19.27
CA PRO A 1070 50.13 15.55 19.96
C PRO A 1070 51.55 14.97 20.07
N ALA A 1071 52.53 15.83 20.31
CA ALA A 1071 53.90 15.39 20.60
C ALA A 1071 53.93 14.39 21.79
N PRO A 1072 54.88 13.43 21.79
CA PRO A 1072 55.01 12.49 22.90
C PRO A 1072 55.14 13.19 24.25
N ARG A 1073 54.49 12.64 25.27
CA ARG A 1073 54.64 13.14 26.65
C ARG A 1073 56.03 12.75 27.14
N ASP A 1074 56.82 13.75 27.52
CA ASP A 1074 58.11 13.58 28.20
C ASP A 1074 57.97 14.08 29.64
N PHE A 1075 57.91 13.15 30.59
CA PHE A 1075 57.84 13.45 32.03
C PHE A 1075 59.22 13.46 32.69
N SER A 1076 60.32 13.35 31.92
CA SER A 1076 61.69 13.39 32.43
C SER A 1076 62.26 14.79 32.62
N LYS A 1077 61.49 15.82 32.21
CA LYS A 1077 61.80 17.23 32.40
C LYS A 1077 61.05 17.86 33.55
#